data_AF-A0A9P3C7X1-F1
#
_entry.id   AF-A0A9P3C7X1-F1
#
_cell.length_a   1.000
_cell.length_b   1.000
_cell.length_c   1.000
_cell.angle_alpha   90.00
_cell.angle_beta   90.00
_cell.angle_gamma   90.00
#
_symmetry.space_group_name_H-M   'P 1'
#
loop_
_entity.id
_entity.type
_entity.pdbx_description
1 polymer ?
#
loop_
_entity_poly.entity_id
_entity_poly.type
_entity_poly.pdbx_seq_one_letter_code
_entity_poly.pdbx_strand_id
1 'polypeptide(L)'
;MAGRYESISPGPRSYDAGAMAMDSSGSDKEQESEKYESIEPGRRILTTRPWPSTLGMQLASILWLAPIIALLYLNFKNHEIGQSAWCPGGGSCNNGTYDANPGLAAQNALKYSKESRDLLGSLQLVAKALEIWFALIALWFVYLFTMRMASKDHGVPVEYLTRAYRLGEFFEIFRPRTWTSLSSKSTTRNTKESALLWIFVITSVVVSLLCVLMGPATAVLVLPTQQWLETKDYVTGQLKEFNAASPPSVSGFLLGQKQRCSDQDVQEKRWSCISPGSSYRLDYWLVSSIFAGRGIQFSEAPISFASNMTDDQNYRSPVPVWVPNRQLLWEFTYDEMYYKAMQTGTTSLADLNDHFSLDEPISEELYQRYRVFEKAIELENTREGPILGLVANQWPAPEWVQDNDTPPDGVNWIWTTTVDENRQVRCYPVWAMQNSYWNQQYENLDWESVPVYNNYTRCIQVGSGWGPNTKNESFTIEHPLMSANSTNDGPEAEIRVYSSDRTAFLPNGTLPSGMDPDCLRPFIDEPVPFGVECDWEQFFAIDNSSVTANMSRFANTVELQQRTSNLSTSAIYAIDYMVLRNNTLYAYIPSSSVNQLSFAETRQLPQLGAAIPVNPEWFLATWAVDSGGTIPVNRSTALIGLTFSQAPGIGTLAVADTGDFNILQSKLLQSLQYMLTMLDYTVDAAPKAIDKSAMDRPPIIFKTRYYTWTYSMSSRTSKFAAAIAIMGMIIAIATTVFAGVDTEHPYRSLTDIVISALEHIPDRSREFGDGEMTRQEAARVSYKVVSSESLVGGLRYEGVDTAKLVR
;
A
#
# COMPACT_ATOMS: atom_id res chain seq x y z
N MET A 1 -23.67 17.73 5.72
CA MET A 1 -24.50 18.92 5.50
C MET A 1 -25.95 18.49 5.27
N ALA A 2 -26.88 19.16 5.95
CA ALA A 2 -28.34 19.01 5.86
C ALA A 2 -28.87 19.11 4.40
N GLY A 3 -30.03 18.62 3.96
CA GLY A 3 -31.25 18.11 4.60
C GLY A 3 -32.46 18.67 3.82
N ARG A 4 -33.35 17.81 3.30
CA ARG A 4 -34.78 18.13 3.03
C ARG A 4 -35.56 16.85 2.70
N TYR A 5 -36.54 16.53 3.54
CA TYR A 5 -37.60 15.56 3.28
C TYR A 5 -38.89 16.35 3.05
N GLU A 6 -39.59 16.06 1.96
CA GLU A 6 -40.98 16.47 1.75
C GLU A 6 -41.92 15.30 2.06
N SER A 7 -42.93 15.60 2.86
CA SER A 7 -44.03 14.75 3.28
C SER A 7 -45.16 14.74 2.25
N ILE A 8 -45.75 13.58 1.98
CA ILE A 8 -47.08 13.49 1.36
C ILE A 8 -48.03 12.77 2.33
N SER A 9 -49.13 13.45 2.59
CA SER A 9 -50.26 13.13 3.48
C SER A 9 -51.31 12.25 2.77
N PRO A 10 -52.07 11.41 3.50
CA PRO A 10 -53.39 10.98 3.04
C PRO A 10 -54.50 11.71 3.81
N GLY A 11 -55.39 12.36 3.05
CA GLY A 11 -56.60 13.01 3.55
C GLY A 11 -57.76 12.04 3.83
N PRO A 12 -58.82 12.53 4.51
CA PRO A 12 -59.73 11.72 5.32
C PRO A 12 -61.13 11.55 4.70
N ARG A 13 -61.91 10.58 5.19
CA ARG A 13 -63.38 10.63 5.17
C ARG A 13 -64.01 10.09 6.46
N SER A 14 -64.57 11.04 7.22
CA SER A 14 -65.86 11.10 7.95
C SER A 14 -66.89 10.02 7.52
N TYR A 15 -67.75 9.45 8.39
CA TYR A 15 -68.75 10.14 9.21
C TYR A 15 -69.20 9.37 10.47
N ASP A 16 -69.25 10.12 11.57
CA ASP A 16 -70.32 10.32 12.57
C ASP A 16 -71.05 9.20 13.32
N ALA A 17 -71.31 9.58 14.57
CA ALA A 17 -71.88 8.85 15.68
C ALA A 17 -73.41 8.94 15.73
N GLY A 18 -74.02 8.00 16.45
CA GLY A 18 -75.40 8.08 16.93
C GLY A 18 -75.50 7.43 18.30
N ALA A 19 -75.99 8.20 19.27
CA ALA A 19 -76.01 7.90 20.70
C ALA A 19 -77.24 7.08 21.16
N MET A 20 -77.13 6.64 22.41
CA MET A 20 -78.09 6.02 23.35
C MET A 20 -79.60 6.21 23.12
N ALA A 21 -80.38 5.17 23.45
CA ALA A 21 -81.63 5.28 24.22
C ALA A 21 -82.02 3.94 24.89
N MET A 22 -82.48 4.03 26.15
CA MET A 22 -83.24 3.03 26.90
C MET A 22 -84.73 3.02 26.47
N ASP A 23 -85.36 1.85 26.45
CA ASP A 23 -86.67 1.52 27.08
C ASP A 23 -87.10 0.10 26.62
N SER A 24 -87.34 -0.87 27.52
CA SER A 24 -88.61 -1.17 28.22
C SER A 24 -89.72 -1.75 27.32
N SER A 25 -89.98 -3.06 27.47
CA SER A 25 -91.31 -3.71 27.68
C SER A 25 -91.52 -5.05 26.90
N GLY A 26 -92.19 -6.00 27.59
CA GLY A 26 -92.97 -7.12 27.01
C GLY A 26 -92.18 -8.39 26.68
N SER A 27 -92.12 -9.40 27.56
CA SER A 27 -93.12 -10.50 27.68
C SER A 27 -93.32 -11.27 26.37
N ASP A 28 -92.74 -12.47 26.25
CA ASP A 28 -93.53 -13.70 26.38
C ASP A 28 -92.66 -14.95 26.46
N LYS A 29 -93.22 -15.91 27.18
CA LYS A 29 -92.67 -17.21 27.54
C LYS A 29 -92.54 -18.10 26.31
N GLU A 30 -91.44 -18.83 26.20
CA GLU A 30 -91.54 -20.24 25.86
C GLU A 30 -90.37 -21.03 26.44
N GLN A 31 -90.78 -22.12 27.07
CA GLN A 31 -90.03 -23.00 27.94
C GLN A 31 -89.80 -24.26 27.13
N GLU A 32 -88.59 -24.47 26.60
CA GLU A 32 -88.24 -25.74 25.97
C GLU A 32 -87.05 -26.37 26.70
N SER A 33 -87.35 -27.53 27.26
CA SER A 33 -86.51 -28.35 28.12
C SER A 33 -85.30 -28.90 27.37
N GLU A 34 -84.12 -28.45 27.74
CA GLU A 34 -82.87 -29.03 27.27
C GLU A 34 -82.62 -30.37 27.99
N LYS A 35 -82.73 -31.43 27.19
CA LYS A 35 -82.57 -32.83 27.55
C LYS A 35 -81.09 -33.10 27.89
N TYR A 36 -80.81 -33.37 29.16
CA TYR A 36 -79.52 -33.95 29.58
C TYR A 36 -79.33 -35.31 28.91
N GLU A 37 -78.44 -35.37 27.93
CA GLU A 37 -77.96 -36.62 27.33
C GLU A 37 -76.62 -36.99 27.98
N SER A 38 -76.55 -38.20 28.51
CA SER A 38 -75.44 -38.76 29.27
C SER A 38 -74.18 -38.90 28.40
N ILE A 39 -73.07 -38.38 28.91
CA ILE A 39 -71.73 -38.59 28.35
C ILE A 39 -71.35 -40.07 28.48
N GLU A 40 -71.27 -40.78 27.36
CA GLU A 40 -70.57 -42.06 27.25
C GLU A 40 -69.04 -41.82 27.13
N PRO A 41 -68.19 -42.42 27.98
CA PRO A 41 -66.74 -42.35 27.83
C PRO A 41 -66.28 -43.47 26.90
N GLY A 42 -66.11 -43.15 25.62
CA GLY A 42 -65.84 -44.16 24.60
C GLY A 42 -65.02 -43.68 23.41
N ARG A 43 -63.93 -42.91 23.60
CA ARG A 43 -62.90 -42.74 22.57
C ARG A 43 -61.54 -43.19 23.08
N ARG A 44 -61.12 -44.38 22.62
CA ARG A 44 -59.71 -44.76 22.59
C ARG A 44 -58.98 -43.77 21.69
N ILE A 45 -58.21 -42.86 22.26
CA ILE A 45 -57.28 -42.02 21.50
C ILE A 45 -55.95 -42.77 21.43
N LEU A 46 -55.55 -43.06 20.19
CA LEU A 46 -54.32 -43.77 19.85
C LEU A 46 -53.10 -43.03 20.38
N THR A 47 -52.34 -43.74 21.20
CA THR A 47 -50.95 -43.47 21.56
C THR A 47 -50.07 -43.48 20.31
N THR A 48 -49.70 -42.31 19.78
CA THR A 48 -48.55 -42.22 18.87
C THR A 48 -47.64 -41.06 19.27
N ARG A 49 -46.44 -41.45 19.72
CA ARG A 49 -45.28 -40.62 19.99
C ARG A 49 -45.01 -39.73 18.77
N PRO A 50 -44.92 -38.38 18.88
CA PRO A 50 -44.61 -37.51 17.76
C PRO A 50 -43.09 -37.55 17.48
N TRP A 51 -42.59 -38.74 17.13
CA TRP A 51 -41.26 -38.95 16.57
C TRP A 51 -40.94 -38.04 15.37
N PRO A 52 -41.86 -37.80 14.41
CA PRO A 52 -41.50 -37.02 13.22
C PRO A 52 -41.18 -35.56 13.50
N SER A 53 -41.84 -34.91 14.47
CA SER A 53 -41.54 -33.51 14.81
C SER A 53 -40.24 -33.37 15.60
N THR A 54 -39.97 -34.31 16.52
CA THR A 54 -38.75 -34.33 17.32
C THR A 54 -37.53 -34.65 16.44
N LEU A 55 -37.63 -35.65 15.57
CA LEU A 55 -36.61 -35.93 14.56
C LEU A 55 -36.44 -34.77 13.58
N GLY A 56 -37.54 -34.15 13.14
CA GLY A 56 -37.51 -32.99 12.24
C GLY A 56 -36.72 -31.82 12.84
N MET A 57 -36.91 -31.52 14.13
CA MET A 57 -36.17 -30.46 14.83
C MET A 57 -34.71 -30.82 15.12
N GLN A 58 -34.42 -32.09 15.44
CA GLN A 58 -33.05 -32.58 15.59
C GLN A 58 -32.28 -32.49 14.27
N LEU A 59 -32.90 -32.94 13.16
CA LEU A 59 -32.35 -32.81 11.82
C LEU A 59 -32.17 -31.33 11.45
N ALA A 60 -33.16 -30.46 11.72
CA ALA A 60 -33.04 -29.03 11.47
C ALA A 60 -31.90 -28.39 12.28
N SER A 61 -31.65 -28.84 13.52
CA SER A 61 -30.56 -28.33 14.37
C SER A 61 -29.18 -28.78 13.87
N ILE A 62 -29.06 -30.05 13.47
CA ILE A 62 -27.80 -30.59 12.91
C ILE A 62 -27.52 -29.97 11.53
N LEU A 63 -28.53 -29.82 10.69
CA LEU A 63 -28.39 -29.25 9.35
C LEU A 63 -27.98 -27.77 9.39
N TRP A 64 -28.33 -27.03 10.44
CA TRP A 64 -27.86 -25.66 10.63
C TRP A 64 -26.34 -25.58 10.90
N LEU A 65 -25.72 -26.61 11.48
CA LEU A 65 -24.28 -26.65 11.72
C LEU A 65 -23.49 -26.66 10.41
N ALA A 66 -23.98 -27.35 9.37
CA ALA A 66 -23.28 -27.48 8.11
C ALA A 66 -22.91 -26.13 7.43
N PRO A 67 -23.85 -25.19 7.19
CA PRO A 67 -23.50 -23.90 6.61
C PRO A 67 -22.61 -23.06 7.53
N ILE A 68 -22.80 -23.12 8.85
CA ILE A 68 -21.99 -22.33 9.79
C ILE A 68 -20.54 -22.85 9.85
N ILE A 69 -20.34 -24.17 9.87
CA ILE A 69 -19.01 -24.77 9.83
C ILE A 69 -18.32 -24.43 8.50
N ALA A 70 -19.04 -24.49 7.38
CA ALA A 70 -18.50 -24.10 6.08
C ALA A 70 -18.05 -22.64 6.07
N LEU A 71 -18.87 -21.72 6.58
CA LEU A 71 -18.52 -20.30 6.69
C LEU A 71 -17.33 -20.05 7.60
N LEU A 72 -17.28 -20.71 8.75
CA LEU A 72 -16.13 -20.63 9.66
C LEU A 72 -14.86 -21.14 8.97
N TYR A 73 -14.93 -22.28 8.29
CA TYR A 73 -13.79 -22.83 7.54
C TYR A 73 -13.28 -21.87 6.47
N LEU A 74 -14.18 -21.26 5.69
CA LEU A 74 -13.80 -20.28 4.66
C LEU A 74 -13.14 -19.03 5.27
N ASN A 75 -13.69 -18.50 6.36
CA ASN A 75 -13.16 -17.32 7.05
C ASN A 75 -11.84 -17.60 7.77
N PHE A 76 -11.66 -18.78 8.37
CA PHE A 76 -10.40 -19.20 9.00
C PHE A 76 -9.30 -19.46 7.97
N LYS A 77 -9.65 -19.99 6.80
CA LYS A 77 -8.70 -20.24 5.70
C LYS A 77 -8.29 -18.97 4.95
N ASN A 78 -8.90 -17.81 5.25
CA ASN A 78 -8.76 -16.59 4.47
C ASN A 78 -9.09 -16.82 2.98
N HIS A 79 -10.17 -17.53 2.70
CA HIS A 79 -10.45 -18.00 1.33
C HIS A 79 -10.62 -16.83 0.35
N GLU A 80 -9.73 -16.78 -0.64
CA GLU A 80 -9.75 -15.82 -1.72
C GLU A 80 -10.75 -16.24 -2.81
N ILE A 81 -11.74 -15.37 -3.05
CA ILE A 81 -12.77 -15.58 -4.05
C ILE A 81 -12.18 -15.23 -5.43
N GLY A 82 -11.79 -13.98 -5.62
CA GLY A 82 -11.35 -13.49 -6.92
C GLY A 82 -11.57 -12.00 -7.13
N GLN A 83 -11.49 -11.61 -8.41
CA GLN A 83 -11.66 -10.23 -8.87
C GLN A 83 -13.10 -9.70 -8.67
N SER A 84 -14.07 -10.60 -8.54
CA SER A 84 -15.48 -10.30 -8.31
C SER A 84 -16.03 -11.28 -7.28
N ALA A 85 -16.94 -10.80 -6.42
CA ALA A 85 -17.62 -11.66 -5.47
C ALA A 85 -18.46 -12.75 -6.19
N TRP A 86 -18.91 -12.46 -7.42
CA TRP A 86 -19.74 -13.35 -8.26
C TRP A 86 -18.96 -14.50 -8.90
N CYS A 87 -17.64 -14.55 -8.72
CA CYS A 87 -16.76 -15.45 -9.47
C CYS A 87 -15.93 -16.34 -8.54
N PRO A 88 -16.56 -17.33 -7.87
CA PRO A 88 -15.89 -18.16 -6.87
C PRO A 88 -14.89 -19.18 -7.44
N GLY A 89 -14.92 -19.42 -8.76
CA GLY A 89 -14.13 -20.46 -9.43
C GLY A 89 -12.78 -20.01 -10.02
N GLY A 90 -12.38 -18.74 -9.88
CA GLY A 90 -11.07 -18.22 -10.31
C GLY A 90 -10.88 -18.04 -11.83
N GLY A 91 -11.28 -18.99 -12.68
CA GLY A 91 -10.76 -19.05 -14.06
C GLY A 91 -11.54 -18.37 -15.18
N SER A 92 -12.75 -17.82 -14.95
CA SER A 92 -13.62 -17.32 -16.05
C SER A 92 -14.08 -15.88 -15.92
N CYS A 93 -13.67 -15.17 -14.87
CA CYS A 93 -14.06 -13.79 -14.64
C CYS A 93 -12.82 -12.91 -14.61
N ASN A 94 -12.45 -12.46 -15.79
CA ASN A 94 -11.44 -11.45 -15.96
C ASN A 94 -12.11 -10.08 -16.08
N ASN A 95 -11.79 -9.17 -15.17
CA ASN A 95 -12.23 -7.78 -15.22
C ASN A 95 -11.46 -6.97 -16.28
N GLY A 96 -10.35 -7.49 -16.79
CA GLY A 96 -9.52 -6.86 -17.81
C GLY A 96 -8.90 -5.54 -17.33
N THR A 97 -8.72 -5.33 -16.02
CA THR A 97 -8.26 -4.05 -15.44
C THR A 97 -6.89 -3.62 -15.96
N TYR A 98 -6.13 -4.57 -16.49
CA TYR A 98 -4.79 -4.38 -17.05
C TYR A 98 -4.74 -4.63 -18.57
N ASP A 99 -5.90 -4.78 -19.21
CA ASP A 99 -6.00 -4.97 -20.66
C ASP A 99 -5.61 -3.69 -21.41
N ALA A 100 -5.06 -3.85 -22.62
CA ALA A 100 -4.64 -2.73 -23.47
C ALA A 100 -5.82 -1.88 -23.94
N ASN A 101 -7.05 -2.40 -23.89
CA ASN A 101 -8.26 -1.66 -24.21
C ASN A 101 -8.93 -1.10 -22.94
N PRO A 102 -8.71 0.18 -22.60
CA PRO A 102 -9.27 0.79 -21.38
C PRO A 102 -10.80 0.83 -21.40
N GLY A 103 -11.42 0.86 -22.58
CA GLY A 103 -12.88 0.82 -22.72
C GLY A 103 -13.47 -0.52 -22.30
N LEU A 104 -12.82 -1.63 -22.65
CA LEU A 104 -13.25 -2.97 -22.26
C LEU A 104 -13.06 -3.20 -20.76
N ALA A 105 -11.93 -2.75 -20.21
CA ALA A 105 -11.65 -2.77 -18.77
C ALA A 105 -12.73 -2.04 -17.96
N ALA A 106 -13.10 -0.82 -18.37
CA ALA A 106 -14.12 -0.01 -17.71
C ALA A 106 -15.52 -0.67 -17.79
N GLN A 107 -15.88 -1.24 -18.94
CA GLN A 107 -17.16 -1.94 -19.11
C GLN A 107 -17.25 -3.19 -18.24
N ASN A 108 -16.19 -4.00 -18.20
CA ASN A 108 -16.13 -5.20 -17.38
C ASN A 108 -16.15 -4.85 -15.88
N ALA A 109 -15.42 -3.82 -15.45
CA ALA A 109 -15.47 -3.34 -14.08
C ALA A 109 -16.90 -2.94 -13.64
N LEU A 110 -17.64 -2.22 -14.50
CA LEU A 110 -19.04 -1.86 -14.24
C LEU A 110 -19.95 -3.09 -14.17
N LYS A 111 -19.79 -4.04 -15.10
CA LYS A 111 -20.55 -5.29 -15.13
C LYS A 111 -20.36 -6.09 -13.84
N TYR A 112 -19.12 -6.36 -13.46
CA TYR A 112 -18.82 -7.16 -12.26
C TYR A 112 -19.14 -6.42 -10.96
N SER A 113 -19.07 -5.09 -10.93
CA SER A 113 -19.55 -4.28 -9.80
C SER A 113 -21.06 -4.46 -9.60
N LYS A 114 -21.85 -4.46 -10.68
CA LYS A 114 -23.30 -4.70 -10.59
C LYS A 114 -23.60 -6.13 -10.11
N GLU A 115 -22.99 -7.14 -10.73
CA GLU A 115 -23.20 -8.55 -10.36
C GLU A 115 -22.77 -8.83 -8.91
N SER A 116 -21.65 -8.24 -8.46
CA SER A 116 -21.22 -8.33 -7.06
C SER A 116 -22.26 -7.74 -6.12
N ARG A 117 -22.84 -6.57 -6.45
CA ARG A 117 -23.87 -5.94 -5.61
C ARG A 117 -25.12 -6.81 -5.48
N ASP A 118 -25.56 -7.42 -6.58
CA ASP A 118 -26.71 -8.31 -6.59
C ASP A 118 -26.45 -9.59 -5.77
N LEU A 119 -25.23 -10.11 -5.81
CA LEU A 119 -24.80 -11.21 -4.95
C LEU A 119 -24.78 -10.83 -3.48
N LEU A 120 -24.18 -9.69 -3.13
CA LEU A 120 -24.12 -9.23 -1.75
C LEU A 120 -25.53 -9.06 -1.18
N GLY A 121 -26.46 -8.54 -1.97
CA GLY A 121 -27.89 -8.49 -1.59
C GLY A 121 -28.49 -9.89 -1.37
N SER A 122 -28.18 -10.84 -2.25
CA SER A 122 -28.63 -12.24 -2.11
C SER A 122 -28.05 -12.92 -0.86
N LEU A 123 -26.78 -12.69 -0.57
CA LEU A 123 -26.08 -13.20 0.61
C LEU A 123 -26.63 -12.60 1.92
N GLN A 124 -27.09 -11.35 1.91
CA GLN A 124 -27.80 -10.77 3.06
C GLN A 124 -29.11 -11.51 3.37
N LEU A 125 -29.84 -11.94 2.34
CA LEU A 125 -31.04 -12.76 2.52
C LEU A 125 -30.68 -14.13 3.13
N VAL A 126 -29.59 -14.75 2.68
CA VAL A 126 -29.08 -16.00 3.26
C VAL A 126 -28.69 -15.81 4.73
N ALA A 127 -27.98 -14.73 5.07
CA ALA A 127 -27.64 -14.41 6.44
C ALA A 127 -28.89 -14.24 7.33
N LYS A 128 -29.93 -13.60 6.80
CA LYS A 128 -31.21 -13.43 7.51
C LYS A 128 -31.96 -14.76 7.67
N ALA A 129 -31.92 -15.63 6.66
CA ALA A 129 -32.49 -16.97 6.76
C ALA A 129 -31.78 -17.82 7.83
N LEU A 130 -30.44 -17.74 7.91
CA LEU A 130 -29.65 -18.42 8.94
C LEU A 130 -29.94 -17.88 10.35
N GLU A 131 -30.18 -16.58 10.49
CA GLU A 131 -30.63 -15.96 11.75
C GLU A 131 -32.00 -16.51 12.19
N ILE A 132 -32.99 -16.50 11.28
CA ILE A 132 -34.34 -17.00 11.58
C ILE A 132 -34.30 -18.49 11.93
N TRP A 133 -33.51 -19.29 11.18
CA TRP A 133 -33.33 -20.71 11.46
C TRP A 133 -32.71 -20.93 12.84
N PHE A 134 -31.68 -20.18 13.22
CA PHE A 134 -31.12 -20.25 14.56
C PHE A 134 -32.13 -19.83 15.65
N ALA A 135 -32.92 -18.79 15.41
CA ALA A 135 -33.93 -18.33 16.37
C ALA A 135 -34.97 -19.42 16.67
N LEU A 136 -35.36 -20.23 15.66
CA LEU A 136 -36.23 -21.39 15.86
C LEU A 136 -35.57 -22.48 16.73
N ILE A 137 -34.28 -22.76 16.51
CA ILE A 137 -33.50 -23.72 17.32
C ILE A 137 -33.38 -23.22 18.77
N ALA A 138 -33.10 -21.93 18.96
CA ALA A 138 -32.98 -21.30 20.27
C ALA A 138 -34.32 -21.28 21.03
N LEU A 139 -35.42 -20.97 20.34
CA LEU A 139 -36.78 -21.06 20.88
C LEU A 139 -37.10 -22.46 21.38
N TRP A 140 -36.79 -23.47 20.56
CA TRP A 140 -36.98 -24.87 20.89
C TRP A 140 -36.12 -25.31 22.08
N PHE A 141 -34.86 -24.88 22.14
CA PHE A 141 -33.96 -25.16 23.25
C PHE A 141 -34.52 -24.65 24.59
N VAL A 142 -34.91 -23.37 24.63
CA VAL A 142 -35.44 -22.75 25.86
C VAL A 142 -36.77 -23.39 26.24
N TYR A 143 -37.61 -23.77 25.27
CA TYR A 143 -38.83 -24.52 25.53
C TYR A 143 -38.55 -25.86 26.22
N LEU A 144 -37.69 -26.69 25.64
CA LEU A 144 -37.33 -28.00 26.22
C LEU A 144 -36.70 -27.83 27.61
N PHE A 145 -35.81 -26.86 27.76
CA PHE A 145 -35.16 -26.61 29.04
C PHE A 145 -36.15 -26.13 30.11
N THR A 146 -37.16 -25.33 29.72
CA THR A 146 -38.24 -24.87 30.59
C THR A 146 -39.18 -26.02 30.99
N MET A 147 -39.58 -26.87 30.03
CA MET A 147 -40.46 -28.01 30.31
C MET A 147 -39.78 -29.06 31.18
N ARG A 148 -38.49 -29.33 30.95
CA ARG A 148 -37.67 -30.19 31.82
C ARG A 148 -37.53 -29.67 33.24
N MET A 149 -37.53 -28.35 33.41
CA MET A 149 -37.53 -27.71 34.72
C MET A 149 -38.90 -27.81 35.38
N ALA A 150 -39.96 -27.60 34.60
CA ALA A 150 -41.34 -27.67 35.05
C ALA A 150 -41.77 -29.08 35.48
N SER A 151 -41.20 -30.14 34.89
CA SER A 151 -41.53 -31.53 35.21
C SER A 151 -40.86 -32.05 36.49
N LYS A 152 -39.84 -31.36 37.01
CA LYS A 152 -39.20 -31.70 38.30
C LYS A 152 -40.11 -31.34 39.48
N ASP A 153 -39.92 -32.03 40.61
CA ASP A 153 -40.76 -31.93 41.81
C ASP A 153 -40.92 -30.53 42.43
N HIS A 154 -40.09 -29.58 42.01
CA HIS A 154 -40.04 -28.22 42.56
C HIS A 154 -40.80 -27.20 41.69
N GLY A 155 -41.22 -27.60 40.48
CA GLY A 155 -41.97 -26.78 39.53
C GLY A 155 -41.21 -25.53 39.07
N VAL A 156 -41.87 -24.75 38.22
CA VAL A 156 -41.40 -23.41 37.81
C VAL A 156 -42.53 -22.39 37.95
N PRO A 157 -42.22 -21.13 38.31
CA PRO A 157 -43.21 -20.07 38.26
C PRO A 157 -43.75 -19.85 36.84
N VAL A 158 -45.03 -19.49 36.72
CA VAL A 158 -45.75 -19.38 35.43
C VAL A 158 -45.07 -18.42 34.46
N GLU A 159 -44.44 -17.36 34.97
CA GLU A 159 -43.70 -16.39 34.14
C GLU A 159 -42.57 -17.07 33.33
N TYR A 160 -41.93 -18.10 33.88
CA TYR A 160 -40.89 -18.86 33.20
C TYR A 160 -41.44 -19.82 32.13
N LEU A 161 -42.68 -20.31 32.25
CA LEU A 161 -43.32 -21.16 31.24
C LEU A 161 -43.57 -20.42 29.92
N THR A 162 -43.88 -19.12 30.01
CA THR A 162 -44.07 -18.27 28.83
C THR A 162 -42.77 -17.72 28.25
N ARG A 163 -41.62 -18.03 28.86
CA ARG A 163 -40.33 -17.40 28.55
C ARG A 163 -39.81 -17.72 27.16
N ALA A 164 -40.03 -18.94 26.67
CA ALA A 164 -39.66 -19.33 25.32
C ALA A 164 -40.27 -18.35 24.28
N TYR A 165 -41.54 -17.98 24.47
CA TYR A 165 -42.26 -17.12 23.52
C TYR A 165 -41.89 -15.63 23.59
N ARG A 166 -41.04 -15.22 24.55
CA ARG A 166 -40.56 -13.83 24.71
C ARG A 166 -39.06 -13.65 24.42
N LEU A 167 -38.44 -14.61 23.76
CA LEU A 167 -36.99 -14.61 23.46
C LEU A 167 -36.51 -13.40 22.64
N GLY A 168 -37.39 -12.79 21.85
CA GLY A 168 -37.10 -11.60 21.04
C GLY A 168 -37.05 -10.27 21.79
N GLU A 169 -37.53 -10.21 23.04
CA GLU A 169 -37.62 -8.98 23.82
C GLU A 169 -36.49 -8.89 24.87
N PHE A 170 -35.28 -8.57 24.40
CA PHE A 170 -34.06 -8.53 25.24
C PHE A 170 -34.19 -7.66 26.50
N PHE A 171 -34.93 -6.54 26.44
CA PHE A 171 -35.11 -5.64 27.59
C PHE A 171 -36.08 -6.18 28.66
N GLU A 172 -36.97 -7.13 28.34
CA GLU A 172 -37.84 -7.75 29.36
C GLU A 172 -37.07 -8.65 30.33
N ILE A 173 -35.84 -9.05 29.98
CA ILE A 173 -34.96 -9.89 30.80
C ILE A 173 -34.46 -9.15 32.05
N PHE A 174 -34.28 -7.84 31.96
CA PHE A 174 -33.80 -7.00 33.05
C PHE A 174 -34.92 -6.45 33.95
N ARG A 175 -36.19 -6.86 33.73
CA ARG A 175 -37.26 -6.45 34.64
C ARG A 175 -36.94 -6.97 36.06
N PRO A 176 -37.08 -6.12 37.10
CA PRO A 176 -36.82 -6.55 38.48
C PRO A 176 -37.61 -7.81 38.88
N ARG A 177 -38.80 -7.99 38.33
CA ARG A 177 -39.70 -9.12 38.63
C ARG A 177 -39.08 -10.49 38.32
N THR A 178 -38.40 -10.64 37.19
CA THR A 178 -37.71 -11.88 36.77
C THR A 178 -36.57 -12.29 37.71
N TRP A 179 -36.01 -11.34 38.46
CA TRP A 179 -34.89 -11.55 39.40
C TRP A 179 -35.36 -11.58 40.86
N THR A 180 -36.46 -10.91 41.20
CA THR A 180 -37.02 -10.90 42.57
C THR A 180 -37.64 -12.25 42.98
N SER A 181 -38.04 -13.09 42.02
CA SER A 181 -38.44 -14.49 42.28
C SER A 181 -37.25 -15.36 42.75
N LEU A 182 -36.00 -14.96 42.47
CA LEU A 182 -34.78 -15.64 42.92
C LEU A 182 -34.28 -15.18 44.30
N SER A 183 -34.56 -13.95 44.73
CA SER A 183 -34.01 -13.39 45.98
C SER A 183 -34.83 -13.68 47.24
N SER A 184 -35.90 -14.49 47.13
CA SER A 184 -36.66 -14.91 48.30
C SER A 184 -35.73 -15.61 49.30
N LYS A 185 -35.52 -14.97 50.46
CA LYS A 185 -34.92 -15.54 51.66
C LYS A 185 -35.82 -16.66 52.22
N SER A 186 -36.01 -17.73 51.45
CA SER A 186 -36.58 -18.96 51.96
C SER A 186 -35.42 -19.78 52.54
N THR A 187 -35.41 -19.87 53.87
CA THR A 187 -34.34 -20.41 54.73
C THR A 187 -34.11 -21.92 54.56
N THR A 188 -34.73 -22.58 53.57
CA THR A 188 -34.70 -24.04 53.39
C THR A 188 -34.61 -24.51 51.93
N ARG A 189 -34.11 -23.68 50.99
CA ARG A 189 -33.85 -24.14 49.62
C ARG A 189 -32.48 -24.82 49.51
N ASN A 190 -32.43 -26.07 49.05
CA ASN A 190 -31.18 -26.79 48.78
C ASN A 190 -30.27 -25.97 47.85
N THR A 191 -28.97 -25.85 48.18
CA THR A 191 -27.97 -25.07 47.40
C THR A 191 -27.89 -25.50 45.94
N LYS A 192 -28.11 -26.79 45.65
CA LYS A 192 -28.12 -27.36 44.30
C LYS A 192 -29.31 -26.89 43.44
N GLU A 193 -30.47 -26.65 44.04
CA GLU A 193 -31.69 -26.25 43.33
C GLU A 193 -31.72 -24.75 43.02
N SER A 194 -31.20 -23.94 43.95
CA SER A 194 -30.96 -22.51 43.70
C SER A 194 -29.96 -22.32 42.55
N ALA A 195 -28.87 -23.10 42.54
CA ALA A 195 -27.88 -23.07 41.46
C ALA A 195 -28.49 -23.41 40.09
N LEU A 196 -29.42 -24.37 40.03
CA LEU A 196 -30.02 -24.83 38.79
C LEU A 196 -30.98 -23.79 38.18
N LEU A 197 -31.71 -23.04 39.02
CA LEU A 197 -32.51 -21.88 38.58
C LEU A 197 -31.64 -20.70 38.13
N TRP A 198 -30.52 -20.45 38.82
CA TRP A 198 -29.53 -19.46 38.39
C TRP A 198 -28.94 -19.80 37.02
N ILE A 199 -28.56 -21.06 36.80
CA ILE A 199 -28.13 -21.56 35.50
C ILE A 199 -29.22 -21.33 34.46
N PHE A 200 -30.49 -21.61 34.79
CA PHE A 200 -31.61 -21.40 33.86
C PHE A 200 -31.76 -19.95 33.40
N VAL A 201 -31.73 -19.00 34.34
CA VAL A 201 -31.85 -17.57 34.02
C VAL A 201 -30.65 -17.08 33.23
N ILE A 202 -29.43 -17.46 33.64
CA ILE A 202 -28.20 -17.10 32.92
C ILE A 202 -28.22 -17.67 31.50
N THR A 203 -28.56 -18.94 31.32
CA THR A 203 -28.68 -19.57 30.00
C THR A 203 -29.73 -18.87 29.15
N SER A 204 -30.89 -18.51 29.71
CA SER A 204 -31.92 -17.76 28.97
C SER A 204 -31.44 -16.38 28.54
N VAL A 205 -30.73 -15.65 29.40
CA VAL A 205 -30.12 -14.35 29.08
C VAL A 205 -29.10 -14.49 27.95
N VAL A 206 -28.23 -15.50 28.04
CA VAL A 206 -27.20 -15.78 27.04
C VAL A 206 -27.83 -16.16 25.70
N VAL A 207 -28.84 -17.04 25.68
CA VAL A 207 -29.54 -17.44 24.44
C VAL A 207 -30.24 -16.24 23.81
N SER A 208 -30.91 -15.39 24.59
CA SER A 208 -31.53 -14.16 24.07
C SER A 208 -30.50 -13.17 23.49
N LEU A 209 -29.36 -12.99 24.18
CA LEU A 209 -28.27 -12.17 23.66
C LEU A 209 -27.74 -12.75 22.33
N LEU A 210 -27.58 -14.06 22.25
CA LEU A 210 -27.16 -14.75 21.04
C LEU A 210 -28.18 -14.59 19.91
N CYS A 211 -29.49 -14.65 20.17
CA CYS A 211 -30.51 -14.41 19.15
C CYS A 211 -30.40 -13.00 18.54
N VAL A 212 -30.14 -11.98 19.36
CA VAL A 212 -29.97 -10.59 18.88
C VAL A 212 -28.66 -10.44 18.10
N LEU A 213 -27.58 -11.07 18.56
CA LEU A 213 -26.26 -10.97 17.95
C LEU A 213 -26.05 -11.90 16.75
N MET A 214 -26.89 -12.93 16.60
CA MET A 214 -26.74 -13.93 15.53
C MET A 214 -26.91 -13.30 14.15
N GLY A 215 -27.87 -12.38 13.97
CA GLY A 215 -28.09 -11.71 12.68
C GLY A 215 -26.86 -10.94 12.19
N PRO A 216 -26.31 -10.00 12.99
CA PRO A 216 -25.05 -9.33 12.67
C PRO A 216 -23.87 -10.31 12.50
N ALA A 217 -23.78 -11.37 13.32
CA ALA A 217 -22.71 -12.34 13.23
C ALA A 217 -22.76 -13.18 11.94
N THR A 218 -23.92 -13.69 11.55
CA THR A 218 -24.08 -14.43 10.29
C THR A 218 -23.86 -13.52 9.10
N ALA A 219 -24.33 -12.27 9.14
CA ALA A 219 -24.08 -11.31 8.07
C ALA A 219 -22.58 -11.07 7.84
N VAL A 220 -21.80 -10.88 8.92
CA VAL A 220 -20.35 -10.66 8.83
C VAL A 220 -19.60 -11.90 8.34
N LEU A 221 -20.07 -13.11 8.65
CA LEU A 221 -19.43 -14.36 8.21
C LEU A 221 -19.80 -14.74 6.77
N VAL A 222 -21.03 -14.43 6.34
CA VAL A 222 -21.57 -14.76 5.02
C VAL A 222 -21.13 -13.76 3.95
N LEU A 223 -20.93 -12.49 4.33
CA LEU A 223 -20.52 -11.47 3.36
C LEU A 223 -19.00 -11.47 3.20
N PRO A 224 -18.47 -11.70 1.99
CA PRO A 224 -17.06 -11.51 1.75
C PRO A 224 -16.72 -10.02 1.85
N THR A 225 -15.47 -9.74 2.20
CA THR A 225 -14.96 -8.38 2.32
C THR A 225 -13.85 -8.15 1.32
N GLN A 226 -13.75 -6.92 0.82
CA GLN A 226 -12.59 -6.50 0.07
C GLN A 226 -11.50 -6.07 1.04
N GLN A 227 -10.28 -6.55 0.84
CA GLN A 227 -9.13 -6.13 1.63
C GLN A 227 -7.85 -6.19 0.79
N TRP A 228 -6.87 -5.39 1.21
CA TRP A 228 -5.51 -5.48 0.71
C TRP A 228 -4.82 -6.67 1.37
N LEU A 229 -4.30 -7.58 0.56
CA LEU A 229 -3.43 -8.66 0.96
C LEU A 229 -2.01 -8.34 0.51
N GLU A 230 -1.03 -8.73 1.31
CA GLU A 230 0.39 -8.55 1.00
C GLU A 230 1.01 -9.91 0.72
N THR A 231 1.81 -9.98 -0.35
CA THR A 231 2.66 -11.14 -0.59
C THR A 231 3.84 -11.16 0.37
N LYS A 232 4.46 -12.34 0.51
CA LYS A 232 5.71 -12.47 1.27
C LYS A 232 6.82 -11.69 0.57
N ASP A 233 7.69 -11.07 1.36
CA ASP A 233 8.90 -10.41 0.88
C ASP A 233 9.73 -11.41 0.07
N TYR A 234 10.02 -11.07 -1.18
CA TYR A 234 10.86 -11.86 -2.07
C TYR A 234 12.19 -11.13 -2.28
N VAL A 235 13.28 -11.75 -1.88
CA VAL A 235 14.62 -11.19 -2.09
C VAL A 235 15.11 -11.61 -3.47
N THR A 236 15.19 -10.65 -4.39
CA THR A 236 15.66 -10.93 -5.77
C THR A 236 17.17 -11.12 -5.82
N GLY A 237 17.90 -10.45 -4.93
CA GLY A 237 19.36 -10.52 -4.82
C GLY A 237 19.88 -9.55 -3.77
N GLN A 238 21.19 -9.54 -3.57
CA GLN A 238 21.87 -8.57 -2.72
C GLN A 238 22.71 -7.63 -3.58
N LEU A 239 22.59 -6.31 -3.37
CA LEU A 239 23.40 -5.35 -4.12
C LEU A 239 24.88 -5.60 -3.83
N LYS A 240 25.66 -5.91 -4.87
CA LYS A 240 27.10 -6.13 -4.76
C LYS A 240 27.85 -4.83 -4.90
N GLU A 241 27.71 -4.19 -6.06
CA GLU A 241 28.34 -2.92 -6.40
C GLU A 241 27.67 -2.26 -7.62
N PHE A 242 27.94 -0.97 -7.79
CA PHE A 242 27.66 -0.25 -9.03
C PHE A 242 28.90 -0.33 -9.92
N ASN A 243 28.74 -0.63 -11.20
CA ASN A 243 29.86 -0.71 -12.14
C ASN A 243 30.24 0.69 -12.68
N ALA A 244 30.10 1.73 -11.87
CA ALA A 244 30.32 3.11 -12.29
C ALA A 244 31.82 3.46 -12.45
N ALA A 245 32.72 2.80 -11.71
CA ALA A 245 34.17 3.05 -11.76
C ALA A 245 34.84 2.65 -13.09
N SER A 246 34.21 1.72 -13.81
CA SER A 246 34.65 1.15 -15.07
C SER A 246 33.81 1.70 -16.22
N PRO A 247 34.30 1.63 -17.47
CA PRO A 247 33.48 1.91 -18.63
C PRO A 247 32.22 1.03 -18.68
N PRO A 248 31.12 1.47 -19.32
CA PRO A 248 29.98 0.62 -19.59
C PRO A 248 30.41 -0.67 -20.32
N SER A 249 29.99 -1.84 -19.80
CA SER A 249 30.33 -3.14 -20.39
C SER A 249 29.25 -3.64 -21.35
N VAL A 250 29.64 -4.47 -22.34
CA VAL A 250 28.69 -5.08 -23.30
C VAL A 250 27.67 -5.98 -22.61
N SER A 251 28.07 -6.66 -21.53
CA SER A 251 27.18 -7.46 -20.67
C SER A 251 26.37 -6.64 -19.66
N GLY A 252 26.62 -5.32 -19.55
CA GLY A 252 25.95 -4.43 -18.61
C GLY A 252 24.56 -4.01 -19.09
N PHE A 253 23.77 -3.38 -18.21
CA PHE A 253 22.38 -3.01 -18.52
C PHE A 253 22.25 -2.12 -19.77
N LEU A 254 23.12 -1.12 -19.93
CA LEU A 254 23.07 -0.15 -21.03
C LEU A 254 23.21 -0.81 -22.42
N LEU A 255 24.11 -1.80 -22.55
CA LEU A 255 24.47 -2.41 -23.83
C LEU A 255 23.85 -3.80 -24.03
N GLY A 256 23.58 -4.52 -22.95
CA GLY A 256 23.08 -5.90 -23.00
C GLY A 256 21.68 -6.03 -23.62
N GLN A 257 20.85 -4.99 -23.55
CA GLN A 257 19.49 -5.04 -24.10
C GLN A 257 19.41 -4.80 -25.63
N LYS A 258 20.48 -4.28 -26.24
CA LYS A 258 20.52 -3.97 -27.68
C LYS A 258 21.94 -4.24 -28.18
N GLN A 259 22.22 -5.47 -28.59
CA GLN A 259 23.50 -5.88 -29.21
C GLN A 259 23.79 -5.08 -30.49
N ARG A 260 24.32 -3.86 -30.32
CA ARG A 260 24.82 -3.02 -31.41
C ARG A 260 26.27 -2.60 -31.21
N CYS A 261 26.75 -2.60 -29.97
CA CYS A 261 28.15 -2.38 -29.64
C CYS A 261 28.82 -3.73 -29.38
N SER A 262 29.95 -3.97 -30.02
CA SER A 262 30.82 -5.13 -29.78
C SER A 262 31.80 -4.85 -28.64
N ASP A 263 32.45 -5.89 -28.11
CA ASP A 263 33.53 -5.73 -27.13
C ASP A 263 34.67 -4.88 -27.69
N GLN A 264 34.92 -4.96 -29.00
CA GLN A 264 35.91 -4.13 -29.70
C GLN A 264 35.53 -2.65 -29.67
N ASP A 265 34.25 -2.31 -29.87
CA ASP A 265 33.80 -0.91 -29.82
C ASP A 265 34.00 -0.32 -28.42
N VAL A 266 33.70 -1.07 -27.37
CA VAL A 266 33.94 -0.64 -25.98
C VAL A 266 35.43 -0.47 -25.71
N GLN A 267 36.29 -1.40 -26.15
CA GLN A 267 37.74 -1.29 -26.00
C GLN A 267 38.33 -0.08 -26.76
N GLU A 268 37.79 0.23 -27.95
CA GLU A 268 38.18 1.38 -28.76
C GLU A 268 37.48 2.68 -28.34
N LYS A 269 36.70 2.67 -27.24
CA LYS A 269 35.93 3.81 -26.71
C LYS A 269 34.98 4.43 -27.76
N ARG A 270 34.40 3.58 -28.60
CA ARG A 270 33.41 3.94 -29.61
C ARG A 270 32.01 3.81 -29.06
N TRP A 271 31.44 4.91 -28.59
CA TRP A 271 30.09 4.96 -28.02
C TRP A 271 29.01 5.36 -29.01
N SER A 272 29.38 5.76 -30.22
CA SER A 272 28.46 6.09 -31.32
C SER A 272 27.58 4.90 -31.73
N CYS A 273 28.00 3.66 -31.47
CA CYS A 273 27.21 2.44 -31.69
C CYS A 273 25.90 2.39 -30.86
N ILE A 274 25.78 3.21 -29.79
CA ILE A 274 24.58 3.32 -28.94
C ILE A 274 23.49 4.20 -29.58
N SER A 275 23.81 4.94 -30.66
CA SER A 275 23.10 6.16 -31.06
C SER A 275 21.58 6.06 -31.33
N PRO A 276 20.99 4.96 -31.84
CA PRO A 276 19.52 4.95 -31.94
C PRO A 276 18.82 4.76 -30.59
N GLY A 277 19.55 4.33 -29.55
CA GLY A 277 19.05 4.03 -28.23
C GLY A 277 19.19 5.19 -27.23
N SER A 278 20.40 5.69 -27.00
CA SER A 278 20.67 6.65 -25.91
C SER A 278 20.62 8.11 -26.36
N SER A 279 21.26 8.47 -27.47
CA SER A 279 21.37 9.87 -27.91
C SER A 279 20.03 10.50 -28.25
N TYR A 280 19.16 9.84 -29.03
CA TYR A 280 17.84 10.39 -29.34
C TYR A 280 16.94 10.54 -28.11
N ARG A 281 17.15 9.71 -27.09
CA ARG A 281 16.39 9.79 -25.84
C ARG A 281 16.87 10.95 -24.96
N LEU A 282 18.19 11.13 -24.88
CA LEU A 282 18.78 12.32 -24.27
C LEU A 282 18.29 13.59 -25.01
N ASP A 283 18.29 13.59 -26.34
CA ASP A 283 17.77 14.69 -27.16
C ASP A 283 16.31 15.00 -26.81
N TYR A 284 15.45 13.97 -26.74
CA TYR A 284 14.05 14.11 -26.39
C TYR A 284 13.86 14.64 -24.96
N TRP A 285 14.62 14.12 -23.99
CA TRP A 285 14.59 14.60 -22.61
C TRP A 285 15.01 16.09 -22.56
N LEU A 286 16.13 16.46 -23.16
CA LEU A 286 16.61 17.84 -23.17
C LEU A 286 15.65 18.81 -23.86
N VAL A 287 14.95 18.39 -24.92
CA VAL A 287 13.94 19.22 -25.61
C VAL A 287 12.65 19.30 -24.81
N SER A 288 12.14 18.19 -24.28
CA SER A 288 10.91 18.17 -23.49
C SER A 288 11.00 19.05 -22.25
N SER A 289 12.19 19.15 -21.64
CA SER A 289 12.42 20.05 -20.51
C SER A 289 12.41 21.54 -20.87
N ILE A 290 12.51 21.90 -22.15
CA ILE A 290 12.28 23.29 -22.62
C ILE A 290 10.81 23.66 -22.46
N PHE A 291 9.90 22.72 -22.73
CA PHE A 291 8.46 22.97 -22.80
C PHE A 291 7.70 22.61 -21.50
N ALA A 292 8.23 21.69 -20.68
CA ALA A 292 7.49 21.11 -19.56
C ALA A 292 7.61 21.87 -18.22
N GLY A 293 8.51 22.85 -18.09
CA GLY A 293 8.79 23.49 -16.79
C GLY A 293 9.44 22.53 -15.77
N ARG A 294 9.63 23.00 -14.52
CA ARG A 294 10.29 22.23 -13.43
C ARG A 294 9.36 21.10 -12.95
N GLY A 295 9.75 19.84 -13.16
CA GLY A 295 8.95 18.65 -12.80
C GLY A 295 8.89 17.61 -13.91
N ILE A 296 10.01 17.40 -14.62
CA ILE A 296 10.03 16.61 -15.84
C ILE A 296 9.74 15.14 -15.50
N GLN A 297 8.71 14.61 -16.15
CA GLN A 297 8.42 13.19 -16.16
C GLN A 297 9.25 12.54 -17.27
N PHE A 298 10.09 11.59 -16.90
CA PHE A 298 10.94 10.85 -17.83
C PHE A 298 10.23 9.56 -18.21
N SER A 299 10.03 9.33 -19.51
CA SER A 299 9.43 8.11 -20.04
C SER A 299 10.32 7.54 -21.14
N GLU A 300 11.11 6.52 -20.83
CA GLU A 300 11.99 5.84 -21.79
C GLU A 300 11.83 4.31 -21.82
N ALA A 301 11.09 3.79 -20.85
CA ALA A 301 10.58 2.43 -20.72
C ALA A 301 9.02 2.54 -20.75
N PRO A 302 8.24 1.45 -20.76
CA PRO A 302 6.80 1.56 -20.52
C PRO A 302 6.46 2.13 -19.13
N ILE A 303 7.47 2.35 -18.29
CA ILE A 303 7.37 2.95 -16.97
C ILE A 303 8.05 4.31 -16.94
N SER A 304 7.30 5.31 -16.51
CA SER A 304 7.76 6.67 -16.32
C SER A 304 8.29 6.88 -14.91
N PHE A 305 9.20 7.83 -14.72
CA PHE A 305 9.73 8.19 -13.41
C PHE A 305 10.15 9.66 -13.39
N ALA A 306 10.42 10.22 -12.21
CA ALA A 306 10.95 11.57 -12.08
C ALA A 306 12.08 11.60 -11.05
N SER A 307 13.02 12.51 -11.24
CA SER A 307 14.02 12.85 -10.22
C SER A 307 13.37 13.77 -9.18
N ASN A 308 13.80 13.67 -7.92
CA ASN A 308 13.31 14.58 -6.88
C ASN A 308 13.99 15.95 -7.05
N MET A 309 13.38 16.80 -7.85
CA MET A 309 13.74 18.22 -7.94
C MET A 309 12.86 19.01 -6.96
N THR A 310 13.22 19.03 -5.69
CA THR A 310 12.57 19.92 -4.71
C THR A 310 13.28 21.27 -4.71
N ASP A 311 12.56 22.31 -5.14
CA ASP A 311 13.01 23.71 -5.17
C ASP A 311 12.90 24.32 -3.77
N ASP A 312 13.71 23.83 -2.83
CA ASP A 312 13.74 24.38 -1.49
C ASP A 312 14.92 25.37 -1.42
N GLN A 313 14.62 26.63 -1.75
CA GLN A 313 15.58 27.75 -1.87
C GLN A 313 16.31 28.12 -0.57
N ASN A 314 16.09 27.37 0.52
CA ASN A 314 16.58 27.69 1.86
C ASN A 314 17.78 26.86 2.36
N TYR A 315 18.36 25.97 1.54
CA TYR A 315 19.40 25.08 2.06
C TYR A 315 20.82 25.69 2.10
N ARG A 316 21.37 25.74 3.31
CA ARG A 316 22.78 26.03 3.60
C ARG A 316 23.75 24.89 3.21
N SER A 317 23.26 23.77 2.66
CA SER A 317 24.02 22.57 2.32
C SER A 317 23.56 22.02 0.96
N PRO A 318 24.46 21.48 0.10
CA PRO A 318 24.05 20.85 -1.15
C PRO A 318 23.13 19.64 -0.85
N VAL A 319 21.87 19.72 -1.28
CA VAL A 319 20.92 18.62 -1.16
C VAL A 319 21.07 17.73 -2.40
N PRO A 320 21.27 16.40 -2.24
CA PRO A 320 21.38 15.51 -3.39
C PRO A 320 20.06 15.43 -4.15
N VAL A 321 20.14 15.61 -5.48
CA VAL A 321 19.03 15.28 -6.38
C VAL A 321 19.03 13.77 -6.58
N TRP A 322 18.02 13.09 -6.02
CA TRP A 322 17.90 11.64 -6.14
C TRP A 322 17.26 11.25 -7.47
N VAL A 323 17.91 10.31 -8.15
CA VAL A 323 17.63 9.88 -9.51
C VAL A 323 17.36 8.36 -9.49
N PRO A 324 16.15 7.93 -9.90
CA PRO A 324 15.80 6.52 -10.06
C PRO A 324 16.75 5.75 -10.98
N ASN A 325 17.02 4.49 -10.64
CA ASN A 325 17.84 3.61 -11.47
C ASN A 325 16.99 2.87 -12.53
N ARG A 326 17.34 2.99 -13.82
CA ARG A 326 16.57 2.38 -14.92
C ARG A 326 16.64 0.86 -14.95
N GLN A 327 17.75 0.25 -14.54
CA GLN A 327 17.87 -1.21 -14.48
C GLN A 327 16.81 -1.78 -13.55
N LEU A 328 16.60 -1.15 -12.38
CA LEU A 328 15.55 -1.56 -11.46
C LEU A 328 14.14 -1.26 -12.01
N LEU A 329 13.93 -0.10 -12.63
CA LEU A 329 12.62 0.24 -13.21
C LEU A 329 12.21 -0.70 -14.35
N TRP A 330 13.18 -1.26 -15.08
CA TRP A 330 12.91 -2.24 -16.12
C TRP A 330 12.34 -3.55 -15.57
N GLU A 331 12.66 -3.91 -14.32
CA GLU A 331 12.07 -5.09 -13.65
C GLU A 331 10.56 -4.96 -13.48
N PHE A 332 10.05 -3.75 -13.22
CA PHE A 332 8.61 -3.52 -13.15
C PHE A 332 7.92 -3.70 -14.52
N THR A 333 8.65 -3.53 -15.63
CA THR A 333 8.11 -3.80 -16.97
C THR A 333 7.85 -5.30 -17.16
N TYR A 334 8.80 -6.14 -16.72
CA TYR A 334 8.59 -7.59 -16.72
C TYR A 334 7.46 -7.98 -15.77
N ASP A 335 7.38 -7.38 -14.58
CA ASP A 335 6.27 -7.60 -13.65
C ASP A 335 4.92 -7.27 -14.31
N GLU A 336 4.81 -6.10 -14.97
CA GLU A 336 3.61 -5.68 -15.69
C GLU A 336 3.19 -6.70 -16.76
N MET A 337 4.15 -7.22 -17.53
CA MET A 337 3.90 -8.28 -18.50
C MET A 337 3.31 -9.52 -17.84
N TYR A 338 3.92 -10.01 -16.75
CA TYR A 338 3.41 -11.17 -16.03
C TYR A 338 2.00 -10.95 -15.46
N TYR A 339 1.69 -9.79 -14.90
CA TYR A 339 0.33 -9.51 -14.41
C TYR A 339 -0.68 -9.52 -15.55
N LYS A 340 -0.35 -8.89 -16.69
CA LYS A 340 -1.23 -8.88 -17.85
C LYS A 340 -1.54 -10.29 -18.32
N ALA A 341 -0.54 -11.17 -18.39
CA ALA A 341 -0.73 -12.57 -18.76
C ALA A 341 -1.59 -13.34 -17.73
N MET A 342 -1.33 -13.19 -16.43
CA MET A 342 -2.16 -13.84 -15.40
C MET A 342 -3.62 -13.36 -15.44
N GLN A 343 -3.83 -12.10 -15.79
CA GLN A 343 -5.15 -11.50 -15.90
C GLN A 343 -5.88 -11.95 -17.17
N THR A 344 -5.20 -12.12 -18.31
CA THR A 344 -5.82 -12.55 -19.59
C THR A 344 -6.28 -14.02 -19.60
N GLY A 345 -6.11 -14.77 -18.51
CA GLY A 345 -6.62 -16.13 -18.35
C GLY A 345 -5.59 -17.22 -18.67
N THR A 346 -4.29 -16.90 -18.61
CA THR A 346 -3.23 -17.90 -18.69
C THR A 346 -3.27 -18.79 -17.44
N THR A 347 -3.75 -20.03 -17.57
CA THR A 347 -3.98 -20.95 -16.44
C THR A 347 -2.90 -22.02 -16.27
N SER A 348 -1.94 -22.10 -17.19
CA SER A 348 -0.84 -23.06 -17.14
C SER A 348 0.50 -22.42 -17.49
N LEU A 349 1.59 -23.03 -17.00
CA LEU A 349 2.95 -22.62 -17.32
C LEU A 349 3.24 -22.74 -18.83
N ALA A 350 2.67 -23.75 -19.50
CA ALA A 350 2.83 -23.94 -20.94
C ALA A 350 2.23 -22.77 -21.72
N ASP A 351 1.00 -22.37 -21.38
CA ASP A 351 0.33 -21.23 -22.01
C ASP A 351 1.12 -19.92 -21.80
N LEU A 352 1.77 -19.76 -20.63
CA LEU A 352 2.59 -18.59 -20.32
C LEU A 352 3.87 -18.54 -21.17
N ASN A 353 4.54 -19.69 -21.32
CA ASN A 353 5.72 -19.81 -22.18
C ASN A 353 5.38 -19.67 -23.67
N ASP A 354 4.20 -20.10 -24.10
CA ASP A 354 3.72 -19.85 -25.47
C ASP A 354 3.37 -18.37 -25.69
N HIS A 355 2.86 -17.69 -24.64
CA HIS A 355 2.51 -16.26 -24.70
C HIS A 355 3.75 -15.36 -24.77
N PHE A 356 4.83 -15.75 -24.10
CA PHE A 356 6.09 -15.02 -24.08
C PHE A 356 7.17 -15.80 -24.84
N SER A 357 7.47 -15.39 -26.07
CA SER A 357 8.63 -15.90 -26.83
C SER A 357 9.96 -15.40 -26.24
N LEU A 358 10.25 -15.81 -25.01
CA LEU A 358 11.50 -15.49 -24.31
C LEU A 358 12.58 -16.52 -24.65
N ASP A 359 13.84 -16.07 -24.60
CA ASP A 359 15.00 -16.94 -24.87
C ASP A 359 15.17 -18.05 -23.81
N GLU A 360 14.67 -17.83 -22.60
CA GLU A 360 14.61 -18.82 -21.53
C GLU A 360 13.16 -19.09 -21.07
N PRO A 361 12.78 -20.36 -20.84
CA PRO A 361 11.46 -20.70 -20.35
C PRO A 361 11.27 -20.21 -18.91
N ILE A 362 10.07 -19.72 -18.62
CA ILE A 362 9.67 -19.27 -17.29
C ILE A 362 9.71 -20.44 -16.31
N SER A 363 10.30 -20.22 -15.14
CA SER A 363 10.39 -21.24 -14.09
C SER A 363 9.04 -21.44 -13.39
N GLU A 364 8.79 -22.65 -12.90
CA GLU A 364 7.58 -22.97 -12.13
C GLU A 364 7.47 -22.10 -10.87
N GLU A 365 8.60 -21.78 -10.23
CA GLU A 365 8.63 -20.89 -9.07
C GLU A 365 8.14 -19.47 -9.41
N LEU A 366 8.58 -18.93 -10.56
CA LEU A 366 8.13 -17.63 -11.04
C LEU A 366 6.65 -17.66 -11.39
N TYR A 367 6.18 -18.72 -12.04
CA TYR A 367 4.75 -18.89 -12.33
C TYR A 367 3.89 -18.91 -11.05
N GLN A 368 4.25 -19.74 -10.06
CA GLN A 368 3.49 -19.81 -8.81
C GLN A 368 3.51 -18.48 -8.04
N ARG A 369 4.56 -17.66 -8.19
CA ARG A 369 4.63 -16.31 -7.62
C ARG A 369 3.55 -15.39 -8.19
N TYR A 370 3.42 -15.34 -9.51
CA TYR A 370 2.46 -14.42 -10.15
C TYR A 370 1.04 -14.96 -10.22
N ARG A 371 0.85 -16.29 -10.14
CA ARG A 371 -0.47 -16.94 -10.19
C ARG A 371 -1.44 -16.42 -9.12
N VAL A 372 -0.95 -16.01 -7.95
CA VAL A 372 -1.78 -15.43 -6.89
C VAL A 372 -2.55 -14.19 -7.37
N PHE A 373 -2.02 -13.47 -8.36
CA PHE A 373 -2.63 -12.26 -8.90
C PHE A 373 -3.70 -12.50 -9.97
N GLU A 374 -3.97 -13.75 -10.37
CA GLU A 374 -5.16 -14.10 -11.18
C GLU A 374 -6.44 -13.55 -10.52
N LYS A 375 -6.45 -13.50 -9.19
CA LYS A 375 -7.59 -13.06 -8.36
C LYS A 375 -7.55 -11.59 -7.95
N ALA A 376 -6.55 -10.83 -8.39
CA ALA A 376 -6.37 -9.44 -8.00
C ALA A 376 -7.31 -8.50 -8.78
N ILE A 377 -7.96 -7.57 -8.08
CA ILE A 377 -8.73 -6.46 -8.64
C ILE A 377 -7.80 -5.30 -8.98
N GLU A 378 -6.97 -4.96 -8.00
CA GLU A 378 -5.98 -3.89 -8.06
C GLU A 378 -4.69 -4.43 -7.44
N LEU A 379 -3.55 -3.88 -7.85
CA LEU A 379 -2.25 -4.28 -7.33
C LEU A 379 -1.31 -3.08 -7.31
N GLU A 380 -0.46 -3.05 -6.30
CA GLU A 380 0.66 -2.15 -6.19
C GLU A 380 1.91 -2.96 -5.90
N ASN A 381 2.91 -2.77 -6.74
CA ASN A 381 4.22 -3.37 -6.59
C ASN A 381 5.14 -2.40 -5.88
N THR A 382 5.91 -2.95 -4.97
CA THR A 382 6.95 -2.23 -4.25
C THR A 382 8.26 -2.95 -4.42
N ARG A 383 9.31 -2.20 -4.72
CA ARG A 383 10.67 -2.71 -4.82
C ARG A 383 11.58 -1.82 -3.98
N GLU A 384 12.27 -2.42 -3.01
CA GLU A 384 13.38 -1.77 -2.33
C GLU A 384 14.65 -2.01 -3.14
N GLY A 385 15.37 -0.94 -3.48
CA GLY A 385 16.60 -1.09 -4.24
C GLY A 385 17.38 0.21 -4.43
N PRO A 386 18.46 0.16 -5.22
CA PRO A 386 19.40 1.26 -5.36
C PRO A 386 18.78 2.54 -5.94
N ILE A 387 19.20 3.68 -5.44
CA ILE A 387 18.96 5.02 -5.98
C ILE A 387 20.27 5.83 -5.96
N LEU A 388 20.45 6.71 -6.94
CA LEU A 388 21.66 7.51 -7.10
C LEU A 388 21.37 8.98 -6.83
N GLY A 389 22.22 9.64 -6.06
CA GLY A 389 22.11 11.05 -5.71
C GLY A 389 23.15 11.87 -6.47
N LEU A 390 22.73 12.97 -7.08
CA LEU A 390 23.61 13.95 -7.71
C LEU A 390 23.78 15.15 -6.80
N VAL A 391 25.01 15.40 -6.36
CA VAL A 391 25.39 16.68 -5.77
C VAL A 391 26.24 17.40 -6.79
N ALA A 392 25.70 18.44 -7.39
CA ALA A 392 26.41 19.24 -8.38
C ALA A 392 26.58 20.68 -7.86
N ASN A 393 27.76 21.22 -8.09
CA ASN A 393 28.07 22.62 -7.93
C ASN A 393 28.51 23.20 -9.26
N GLN A 394 28.21 24.47 -9.47
CA GLN A 394 28.56 25.15 -10.71
C GLN A 394 29.64 26.18 -10.47
N TRP A 395 30.48 26.33 -11.48
CA TRP A 395 31.51 27.32 -11.53
C TRP A 395 31.38 28.08 -12.86
N PRO A 396 30.76 29.27 -12.86
CA PRO A 396 30.90 30.20 -13.96
C PRO A 396 32.30 30.81 -13.91
N ALA A 397 32.94 30.99 -15.07
CA ALA A 397 34.15 31.81 -15.12
C ALA A 397 33.81 33.23 -14.59
N PRO A 398 34.53 33.75 -13.57
CA PRO A 398 34.19 35.03 -12.97
C PRO A 398 34.43 36.19 -13.94
N GLU A 399 33.43 37.06 -14.07
CA GLU A 399 33.43 38.19 -14.99
C GLU A 399 34.18 39.44 -14.47
N TRP A 400 34.23 39.62 -13.15
CA TRP A 400 34.66 40.84 -12.47
C TRP A 400 36.18 41.07 -12.42
N VAL A 401 36.96 40.32 -13.22
CA VAL A 401 38.35 40.70 -13.48
C VAL A 401 38.52 41.41 -14.83
N GLN A 402 37.48 41.47 -15.67
CA GLN A 402 37.56 42.21 -16.94
C GLN A 402 37.44 43.73 -16.78
N ASP A 403 36.93 44.23 -15.66
CA ASP A 403 36.64 45.67 -15.50
C ASP A 403 37.85 46.54 -15.13
N ASN A 404 39.06 45.99 -14.90
CA ASN A 404 40.26 46.82 -14.77
C ASN A 404 41.58 46.23 -15.26
N ASP A 405 41.69 44.94 -15.53
CA ASP A 405 42.85 44.36 -16.19
C ASP A 405 42.37 43.21 -17.07
N THR A 406 42.53 43.33 -18.39
CA THR A 406 42.66 42.12 -19.22
C THR A 406 43.59 41.16 -18.47
N PRO A 407 43.27 39.85 -18.35
CA PRO A 407 44.26 38.90 -17.88
C PRO A 407 45.54 39.21 -18.65
N PRO A 408 46.68 39.49 -18.00
CA PRO A 408 47.92 39.73 -18.70
C PRO A 408 48.07 38.64 -19.77
N ASP A 409 48.45 39.00 -21.00
CA ASP A 409 48.58 38.03 -22.10
C ASP A 409 49.26 36.74 -21.59
N GLY A 410 48.53 35.62 -21.60
CA GLY A 410 49.01 34.32 -21.11
C GLY A 410 48.52 33.83 -19.74
N VAL A 411 47.60 34.54 -19.07
CA VAL A 411 47.01 34.11 -17.77
C VAL A 411 45.75 33.27 -17.97
N ASN A 412 45.80 31.99 -17.54
CA ASN A 412 44.67 31.06 -17.63
C ASN A 412 43.89 31.01 -16.30
N TRP A 413 42.61 31.40 -16.32
CA TRP A 413 41.73 31.38 -15.13
C TRP A 413 41.62 30.00 -14.47
N ILE A 414 41.64 28.95 -15.28
CA ILE A 414 41.84 27.57 -14.85
C ILE A 414 43.22 27.19 -15.31
N TRP A 415 44.08 26.82 -14.37
CA TRP A 415 45.44 26.41 -14.69
C TRP A 415 45.67 24.95 -14.36
N THR A 416 46.68 24.39 -15.00
CA THR A 416 47.14 23.01 -14.83
C THR A 416 48.62 23.03 -14.50
N THR A 417 48.94 22.65 -13.28
CA THR A 417 50.32 22.42 -12.86
C THR A 417 50.72 20.99 -13.24
N THR A 418 51.78 20.86 -14.04
CA THR A 418 52.32 19.54 -14.40
C THR A 418 53.31 19.09 -13.34
N VAL A 419 53.00 17.99 -12.66
CA VAL A 419 53.84 17.42 -11.60
C VAL A 419 54.91 16.51 -12.22
N ASP A 420 54.50 15.63 -13.12
CA ASP A 420 55.37 14.78 -13.94
C ASP A 420 54.65 14.31 -15.22
N GLU A 421 55.23 13.33 -15.93
CA GLU A 421 54.68 12.80 -17.19
C GLU A 421 53.25 12.26 -17.08
N ASN A 422 52.84 11.76 -15.90
CA ASN A 422 51.55 11.09 -15.70
C ASN A 422 50.66 11.78 -14.66
N ARG A 423 51.16 12.80 -13.95
CA ARG A 423 50.46 13.52 -12.89
C ARG A 423 50.37 15.00 -13.19
N GLN A 424 49.14 15.50 -13.20
CA GLN A 424 48.81 16.91 -13.32
C GLN A 424 47.81 17.31 -12.23
N VAL A 425 47.83 18.58 -11.85
CA VAL A 425 46.87 19.18 -10.91
C VAL A 425 46.16 20.31 -11.63
N ARG A 426 44.84 20.23 -11.71
CA ARG A 426 44.02 21.25 -12.38
C ARG A 426 43.20 22.01 -11.34
N CYS A 427 43.26 23.34 -11.36
CA CYS A 427 42.70 24.17 -10.30
C CYS A 427 41.69 25.20 -10.82
N TYR A 428 40.63 25.39 -10.04
CA TYR A 428 39.53 26.30 -10.26
C TYR A 428 39.48 27.30 -9.09
N PRO A 429 39.83 28.58 -9.32
CA PRO A 429 39.78 29.60 -8.29
C PRO A 429 38.33 30.05 -8.04
N VAL A 430 38.04 30.69 -6.91
CA VAL A 430 36.69 31.28 -6.66
C VAL A 430 35.57 30.24 -6.63
N TRP A 431 35.89 29.03 -6.19
CA TRP A 431 34.90 27.98 -5.96
C TRP A 431 34.13 28.27 -4.67
N ALA A 432 32.80 28.31 -4.74
CA ALA A 432 31.94 28.54 -3.59
C ALA A 432 31.11 27.28 -3.28
N MET A 433 31.03 26.90 -2.02
CA MET A 433 30.34 25.68 -1.58
C MET A 433 28.80 25.76 -1.73
N GLN A 434 28.27 26.97 -1.90
CA GLN A 434 26.85 27.23 -2.13
C GLN A 434 26.69 27.86 -3.51
N ASN A 435 25.54 27.59 -4.11
CA ASN A 435 25.06 28.27 -5.31
C ASN A 435 24.66 29.73 -5.01
N SER A 436 25.40 30.41 -4.13
CA SER A 436 25.11 31.73 -3.59
C SER A 436 25.21 32.84 -4.62
N TYR A 437 25.77 32.56 -5.80
CA TYR A 437 25.77 33.53 -6.90
C TYR A 437 24.36 33.86 -7.42
N TRP A 438 23.36 33.00 -7.16
CA TRP A 438 22.02 33.16 -7.76
C TRP A 438 20.84 33.13 -6.77
N ASN A 439 21.08 33.20 -5.47
CA ASN A 439 20.00 33.48 -4.51
C ASN A 439 19.57 34.96 -4.65
N GLN A 440 18.88 35.27 -5.75
CA GLN A 440 18.29 36.56 -6.15
C GLN A 440 17.21 37.08 -5.18
N GLN A 441 17.01 36.47 -4.02
CA GLN A 441 15.98 36.90 -3.06
C GLN A 441 16.44 38.03 -2.13
N TYR A 442 17.46 38.79 -2.52
CA TYR A 442 17.90 40.00 -1.83
C TYR A 442 18.03 41.16 -2.81
N GLU A 443 16.92 41.54 -3.46
CA GLU A 443 16.80 42.78 -4.26
C GLU A 443 17.07 44.08 -3.47
N ASN A 444 17.40 44.01 -2.17
CA ASN A 444 17.62 45.18 -1.30
C ASN A 444 18.86 45.10 -0.40
N LEU A 445 19.78 44.15 -0.61
CA LEU A 445 21.09 44.19 0.05
C LEU A 445 22.12 44.69 -0.95
N ASP A 446 22.82 45.77 -0.60
CA ASP A 446 24.04 46.19 -1.27
C ASP A 446 24.92 44.95 -1.49
N TRP A 447 25.25 44.66 -2.74
CA TRP A 447 26.05 43.52 -3.18
C TRP A 447 27.44 43.47 -2.49
N GLU A 448 27.91 44.60 -1.95
CA GLU A 448 29.12 44.70 -1.12
C GLU A 448 28.97 44.06 0.28
N SER A 449 27.75 43.75 0.71
CA SER A 449 27.43 43.32 2.08
C SER A 449 27.08 41.84 2.22
N VAL A 450 26.94 41.08 1.12
CA VAL A 450 26.80 39.61 1.18
C VAL A 450 28.20 39.03 1.35
N PRO A 451 28.57 38.49 2.52
CA PRO A 451 29.85 37.82 2.67
C PRO A 451 29.84 36.65 1.69
N VAL A 452 30.79 36.63 0.75
CA VAL A 452 31.09 35.42 -0.01
C VAL A 452 31.57 34.40 1.01
N TYR A 453 30.65 33.64 1.59
CA TYR A 453 30.96 32.64 2.58
C TYR A 453 31.80 31.54 1.89
N ASN A 454 33.07 31.46 2.27
CA ASN A 454 34.00 30.37 1.95
C ASN A 454 34.40 30.29 0.46
N ASN A 455 35.23 31.24 0.01
CA ASN A 455 35.94 31.14 -1.27
C ASN A 455 37.05 30.07 -1.15
N TYR A 456 36.98 29.03 -1.97
CA TYR A 456 38.03 28.03 -2.11
C TYR A 456 38.66 28.08 -3.50
N THR A 457 39.94 27.75 -3.60
CA THR A 457 40.52 27.23 -4.84
C THR A 457 40.37 25.72 -4.79
N ARG A 458 39.57 25.16 -5.71
CA ARG A 458 39.37 23.71 -5.83
C ARG A 458 40.41 23.16 -6.79
N CYS A 459 41.15 22.14 -6.39
CA CYS A 459 42.14 21.48 -7.25
C CYS A 459 41.85 19.99 -7.35
N ILE A 460 41.83 19.47 -8.58
CA ILE A 460 41.60 18.05 -8.88
C ILE A 460 42.87 17.38 -9.39
N GLN A 461 42.98 16.09 -9.14
CA GLN A 461 43.98 15.22 -9.75
C GLN A 461 43.59 14.94 -11.20
N VAL A 462 44.54 15.08 -12.12
CA VAL A 462 44.41 14.75 -13.55
C VAL A 462 45.59 13.89 -13.97
N GLY A 463 45.31 12.88 -14.80
CA GLY A 463 46.32 11.94 -15.30
C GLY A 463 46.35 10.61 -14.55
N SER A 464 46.80 9.57 -15.25
CA SER A 464 46.77 8.18 -14.79
C SER A 464 47.74 7.87 -13.64
N GLY A 465 48.66 8.79 -13.32
CA GLY A 465 49.67 8.59 -12.29
C GLY A 465 49.18 8.78 -10.85
N TRP A 466 47.95 9.26 -10.63
CA TRP A 466 47.42 9.51 -9.28
C TRP A 466 46.71 8.31 -8.65
N GLY A 467 45.88 7.62 -9.42
CA GLY A 467 45.04 6.55 -8.90
C GLY A 467 44.13 5.94 -9.98
N PRO A 468 43.51 4.78 -9.67
CA PRO A 468 42.77 3.99 -10.66
C PRO A 468 41.48 4.65 -11.14
N ASN A 469 40.91 5.60 -10.40
CA ASN A 469 39.69 6.32 -10.82
C ASN A 469 39.99 7.73 -11.32
N THR A 470 41.27 8.11 -11.44
CA THR A 470 41.65 9.41 -12.01
C THR A 470 41.77 9.28 -13.53
N LYS A 471 40.70 9.62 -14.24
CA LYS A 471 40.56 9.49 -15.69
C LYS A 471 39.97 10.76 -16.30
N ASN A 472 40.25 10.99 -17.58
CA ASN A 472 39.72 12.10 -18.35
C ASN A 472 39.32 11.68 -19.75
N GLU A 473 38.26 12.30 -20.27
CA GLU A 473 37.76 12.10 -21.64
C GLU A 473 37.30 13.44 -22.21
N SER A 474 37.22 13.52 -23.54
CA SER A 474 36.77 14.73 -24.22
C SER A 474 36.05 14.43 -25.53
N PHE A 475 35.16 15.33 -25.95
CA PHE A 475 34.55 15.32 -27.27
C PHE A 475 34.20 16.75 -27.70
N THR A 476 33.97 16.96 -28.99
CA THR A 476 33.60 18.28 -29.54
C THR A 476 32.16 18.31 -30.03
N ILE A 477 31.58 19.51 -30.05
CA ILE A 477 30.30 19.79 -30.70
C ILE A 477 30.58 20.59 -31.96
N GLU A 478 30.09 20.10 -33.09
CA GLU A 478 30.25 20.74 -34.39
C GLU A 478 29.56 22.11 -34.41
N HIS A 479 30.19 23.08 -35.10
CA HIS A 479 29.66 24.43 -35.20
C HIS A 479 28.48 24.51 -36.21
N PRO A 480 27.37 25.16 -35.85
CA PRO A 480 26.24 25.41 -36.75
C PRO A 480 26.57 26.45 -37.82
N LEU A 481 26.58 26.07 -39.11
CA LEU A 481 26.73 27.04 -40.21
C LEU A 481 25.65 28.14 -40.13
N MET A 482 26.03 29.33 -39.68
CA MET A 482 25.09 30.43 -39.42
C MET A 482 24.61 31.16 -40.68
N SER A 483 25.17 30.86 -41.85
CA SER A 483 24.73 31.40 -43.13
C SER A 483 25.46 30.65 -44.25
N ALA A 484 24.78 30.39 -45.36
CA ALA A 484 25.40 29.84 -46.57
C ALA A 484 26.54 30.74 -47.13
N ASN A 485 26.67 31.98 -46.65
CA ASN A 485 27.65 32.97 -47.07
C ASN A 485 28.65 33.40 -45.97
N SER A 486 28.58 32.86 -44.75
CA SER A 486 29.58 33.20 -43.71
C SER A 486 30.74 32.21 -43.74
N THR A 487 31.91 32.67 -44.17
CA THR A 487 33.20 31.96 -44.06
C THR A 487 33.84 32.08 -42.68
N ASN A 488 33.13 32.67 -41.70
CA ASN A 488 33.60 32.75 -40.33
C ASN A 488 33.22 31.44 -39.64
N ASP A 489 34.18 30.51 -39.57
CA ASP A 489 34.15 29.38 -38.64
C ASP A 489 34.00 29.96 -37.23
N GLY A 490 32.80 29.90 -36.66
CA GLY A 490 32.62 30.22 -35.26
C GLY A 490 33.26 29.15 -34.38
N PRO A 491 33.46 29.42 -33.08
CA PRO A 491 34.21 28.52 -32.24
C PRO A 491 33.51 27.18 -32.02
N GLU A 492 34.29 26.10 -32.13
CA GLU A 492 33.86 24.77 -31.68
C GLU A 492 33.77 24.76 -30.15
N ALA A 493 32.80 24.04 -29.60
CA ALA A 493 32.72 23.79 -28.17
C ALA A 493 33.36 22.42 -27.87
N GLU A 494 34.33 22.40 -26.97
CA GLU A 494 34.94 21.17 -26.46
C GLU A 494 34.41 20.90 -25.07
N ILE A 495 33.89 19.69 -24.83
CA ILE A 495 33.50 19.22 -23.50
C ILE A 495 34.58 18.27 -23.00
N ARG A 496 35.14 18.56 -21.83
CA ARG A 496 36.08 17.70 -21.13
C ARG A 496 35.46 17.18 -19.84
N VAL A 497 35.62 15.90 -19.58
CA VAL A 497 35.05 15.23 -18.40
C VAL A 497 36.19 14.61 -17.63
N TYR A 498 36.31 15.01 -16.37
CA TYR A 498 37.33 14.58 -15.44
C TYR A 498 36.68 13.77 -14.32
N SER A 499 37.35 12.69 -13.92
CA SER A 499 37.09 11.93 -12.71
C SER A 499 38.37 11.94 -11.89
N SER A 500 38.24 12.13 -10.58
CA SER A 500 39.37 12.35 -9.70
C SER A 500 39.17 11.61 -8.38
N ASP A 501 40.18 10.87 -7.94
CA ASP A 501 40.12 10.13 -6.67
C ASP A 501 40.03 11.10 -5.48
N ARG A 502 40.81 12.18 -5.52
CA ARG A 502 40.84 13.21 -4.47
C ARG A 502 40.74 14.63 -5.02
N THR A 503 40.18 15.51 -4.21
CA THR A 503 40.10 16.95 -4.50
C THR A 503 40.50 17.75 -3.27
N ALA A 504 41.42 18.69 -3.49
CA ALA A 504 41.87 19.64 -2.48
C ALA A 504 41.02 20.91 -2.56
N PHE A 505 40.66 21.45 -1.40
CA PHE A 505 39.97 22.73 -1.29
C PHE A 505 40.84 23.68 -0.47
N LEU A 506 41.40 24.70 -1.13
CA LEU A 506 42.29 25.67 -0.53
C LEU A 506 41.51 26.92 -0.11
N PRO A 507 41.31 27.17 1.20
CA PRO A 507 40.57 28.34 1.65
C PRO A 507 41.31 29.62 1.21
N ASN A 508 40.62 30.49 0.48
CA ASN A 508 41.18 31.69 -0.15
C ASN A 508 42.44 31.44 -0.99
N GLY A 509 42.58 30.23 -1.57
CA GLY A 509 43.76 29.85 -2.35
C GLY A 509 45.05 29.67 -1.55
N THR A 510 44.98 29.64 -0.21
CA THR A 510 46.16 29.45 0.64
C THR A 510 46.61 27.98 0.66
N LEU A 511 47.91 27.75 0.45
CA LEU A 511 48.50 26.41 0.47
C LEU A 511 48.61 25.85 1.90
N PRO A 512 48.60 24.50 2.07
CA PRO A 512 48.82 23.87 3.36
C PRO A 512 50.16 24.27 3.99
N SER A 513 50.21 24.37 5.31
CA SER A 513 51.44 24.70 6.04
C SER A 513 52.55 23.68 5.75
N GLY A 514 53.69 24.19 5.27
CA GLY A 514 54.86 23.36 4.92
C GLY A 514 55.03 23.08 3.43
N MET A 515 54.08 23.47 2.58
CA MET A 515 54.21 23.35 1.13
C MET A 515 54.87 24.61 0.53
N ASP A 516 55.80 24.42 -0.40
CA ASP A 516 56.46 25.52 -1.11
C ASP A 516 55.45 26.25 -2.01
N PRO A 517 55.38 27.61 -1.99
CA PRO A 517 54.52 28.37 -2.89
C PRO A 517 54.76 28.09 -4.38
N ASP A 518 55.98 27.70 -4.77
CA ASP A 518 56.32 27.37 -6.16
C ASP A 518 55.73 26.03 -6.62
N CYS A 519 55.16 25.23 -5.70
CA CYS A 519 54.46 24.00 -6.02
C CYS A 519 53.16 24.23 -6.80
N LEU A 520 52.47 25.34 -6.55
CA LEU A 520 51.21 25.67 -7.19
C LEU A 520 51.25 27.14 -7.62
N ARG A 521 51.71 27.39 -8.84
CA ARG A 521 51.79 28.75 -9.40
C ARG A 521 50.45 29.10 -10.04
N PRO A 522 49.61 29.93 -9.38
CA PRO A 522 48.25 30.17 -9.85
C PRO A 522 48.27 30.83 -11.23
N PHE A 523 47.29 30.45 -12.05
CA PHE A 523 47.03 31.02 -13.37
C PHE A 523 48.10 30.79 -14.46
N ILE A 524 49.07 29.92 -14.21
CA ILE A 524 50.16 29.60 -15.14
C ILE A 524 50.19 28.08 -15.40
N ASP A 525 50.11 27.70 -16.68
CA ASP A 525 50.21 26.30 -17.14
C ASP A 525 51.67 25.87 -17.31
N GLU A 526 52.41 25.80 -16.20
CA GLU A 526 53.81 25.40 -16.22
C GLU A 526 54.09 24.20 -15.30
N PRO A 527 55.15 23.42 -15.58
CA PRO A 527 55.59 22.36 -14.70
C PRO A 527 56.11 22.92 -13.36
N VAL A 528 56.13 22.06 -12.35
CA VAL A 528 56.80 22.35 -11.07
C VAL A 528 58.29 22.63 -11.34
N PRO A 529 58.86 23.73 -10.81
CA PRO A 529 60.27 24.06 -11.03
C PRO A 529 61.22 22.95 -10.55
N PHE A 530 62.33 22.77 -11.26
CA PHE A 530 63.32 21.75 -10.92
C PHE A 530 63.95 22.02 -9.53
N GLY A 531 63.89 21.04 -8.64
CA GLY A 531 64.45 21.12 -7.29
C GLY A 531 63.46 21.54 -6.18
N VAL A 532 62.19 21.81 -6.53
CA VAL A 532 61.11 22.04 -5.56
C VAL A 532 60.47 20.71 -5.18
N GLU A 533 60.48 20.37 -3.89
CA GLU A 533 59.81 19.17 -3.37
C GLU A 533 58.42 19.52 -2.84
N CYS A 534 57.39 18.97 -3.48
CA CYS A 534 55.99 19.21 -3.15
C CYS A 534 55.35 17.95 -2.56
N ASP A 535 54.90 18.02 -1.30
CA ASP A 535 54.15 16.92 -0.68
C ASP A 535 52.69 16.91 -1.17
N TRP A 536 52.48 16.24 -2.30
CA TRP A 536 51.17 16.10 -2.91
C TRP A 536 50.21 15.21 -2.12
N GLU A 537 50.72 14.32 -1.25
CA GLU A 537 49.85 13.52 -0.38
C GLU A 537 49.24 14.38 0.73
N GLN A 538 50.05 15.28 1.30
CA GLN A 538 49.55 16.28 2.25
C GLN A 538 48.59 17.27 1.56
N PHE A 539 48.88 17.67 0.32
CA PHE A 539 48.02 18.59 -0.44
C PHE A 539 46.61 18.04 -0.65
N PHE A 540 46.49 16.75 -1.01
CA PHE A 540 45.21 16.07 -1.20
C PHE A 540 44.71 15.34 0.06
N ALA A 541 45.28 15.61 1.23
CA ALA A 541 44.83 15.00 2.47
C ALA A 541 43.42 15.48 2.82
N ILE A 542 42.55 14.54 3.22
CA ILE A 542 41.15 14.85 3.54
C ILE A 542 41.05 15.20 5.02
N ASP A 543 40.70 16.44 5.30
CA ASP A 543 40.28 16.84 6.65
C ASP A 543 38.82 16.44 6.87
N ASN A 544 38.60 15.32 7.56
CA ASN A 544 37.26 14.80 7.87
C ASN A 544 36.41 15.75 8.75
N SER A 545 37.01 16.76 9.38
CA SER A 545 36.28 17.77 10.15
C SER A 545 35.79 18.95 9.29
N SER A 546 36.33 19.11 8.08
CA SER A 546 35.93 20.13 7.13
C SER A 546 34.55 19.84 6.54
N VAL A 547 33.80 20.90 6.25
CA VAL A 547 32.51 20.82 5.54
C VAL A 547 32.70 20.25 4.12
N THR A 548 33.90 20.41 3.53
CA THR A 548 34.24 19.92 2.18
C THR A 548 34.66 18.45 2.15
N ALA A 549 34.81 17.77 3.30
CA ALA A 549 35.33 16.41 3.38
C ALA A 549 34.59 15.41 2.46
N ASN A 550 33.27 15.53 2.38
CA ASN A 550 32.44 14.67 1.55
C ASN A 550 32.65 14.92 0.05
N MET A 551 33.01 16.14 -0.35
CA MET A 551 33.25 16.53 -1.75
C MET A 551 34.69 16.31 -2.19
N SER A 552 35.59 15.95 -1.26
CA SER A 552 37.00 15.67 -1.54
C SER A 552 37.26 14.25 -2.06
N ARG A 553 36.28 13.36 -2.09
CA ARG A 553 36.42 11.97 -2.59
C ARG A 553 35.62 11.77 -3.86
N PHE A 554 36.23 11.10 -4.84
CA PHE A 554 35.56 10.72 -6.10
C PHE A 554 34.85 11.88 -6.79
N ALA A 555 35.50 13.04 -6.81
CA ALA A 555 34.94 14.22 -7.43
C ALA A 555 35.06 14.13 -8.95
N ASN A 556 34.04 14.61 -9.64
CA ASN A 556 34.01 14.65 -11.09
C ASN A 556 33.79 16.09 -11.53
N THR A 557 34.32 16.44 -12.70
CA THR A 557 34.17 17.79 -13.27
C THR A 557 33.87 17.68 -14.75
N VAL A 558 32.82 18.35 -15.21
CA VAL A 558 32.54 18.55 -16.64
C VAL A 558 32.89 19.99 -16.95
N GLU A 559 33.87 20.18 -17.82
CA GLU A 559 34.28 21.47 -18.33
C GLU A 559 33.79 21.67 -19.74
N LEU A 560 33.42 22.91 -20.03
CA LEU A 560 33.18 23.38 -21.38
C LEU A 560 34.25 24.42 -21.74
N GLN A 561 34.91 24.20 -22.87
CA GLN A 561 35.92 25.09 -23.43
C GLN A 561 35.49 25.59 -24.81
N GLN A 562 35.78 26.86 -25.10
CA GLN A 562 35.62 27.43 -26.43
C GLN A 562 36.90 27.26 -27.22
N ARG A 563 36.80 26.77 -28.45
CA ARG A 563 37.92 26.63 -29.36
C ARG A 563 37.78 27.61 -30.52
N THR A 564 38.62 28.64 -30.56
CA THR A 564 38.74 29.53 -31.72
C THR A 564 40.01 29.20 -32.52
N SER A 565 40.04 29.55 -33.80
CA SER A 565 41.18 29.28 -34.70
C SER A 565 42.50 29.95 -34.29
N ASN A 566 42.48 30.97 -33.42
CA ASN A 566 43.65 31.74 -33.02
C ASN A 566 43.97 31.73 -31.51
N LEU A 567 43.04 31.29 -30.65
CA LEU A 567 43.21 31.23 -29.19
C LEU A 567 42.58 29.93 -28.67
N SER A 568 43.41 29.07 -28.11
CA SER A 568 42.99 27.90 -27.35
C SER A 568 43.20 28.14 -25.86
N THR A 569 42.41 29.01 -25.22
CA THR A 569 42.21 28.96 -23.76
C THR A 569 41.13 29.91 -23.25
N SER A 570 40.06 29.35 -22.69
CA SER A 570 39.72 29.31 -21.26
C SER A 570 38.46 28.44 -21.14
N ALA A 571 38.32 27.62 -20.09
CA ALA A 571 37.05 26.96 -19.86
C ALA A 571 36.04 28.03 -19.44
N ILE A 572 34.95 28.13 -20.19
CA ILE A 572 33.93 29.14 -19.96
C ILE A 572 33.07 28.76 -18.74
N TYR A 573 32.94 27.45 -18.50
CA TYR A 573 32.01 26.92 -17.53
C TYR A 573 32.46 25.54 -17.05
N ALA A 574 32.31 25.26 -15.76
CA ALA A 574 32.54 23.94 -15.20
C ALA A 574 31.40 23.54 -14.24
N ILE A 575 31.02 22.26 -14.29
CA ILE A 575 30.15 21.63 -13.29
C ILE A 575 30.99 20.62 -12.53
N ASP A 576 31.10 20.82 -11.23
CA ASP A 576 31.64 19.84 -10.32
C ASP A 576 30.51 18.99 -9.79
N TYR A 577 30.68 17.68 -9.77
CA TYR A 577 29.66 16.81 -9.22
C TYR A 577 30.24 15.60 -8.49
N MET A 578 29.49 15.17 -7.50
CA MET A 578 29.69 13.92 -6.79
C MET A 578 28.43 13.06 -6.97
N VAL A 579 28.65 11.75 -7.06
CA VAL A 579 27.59 10.77 -7.14
C VAL A 579 27.52 10.00 -5.84
N LEU A 580 26.34 10.01 -5.23
CA LEU A 580 26.02 9.27 -4.03
C LEU A 580 25.21 8.03 -4.39
N ARG A 581 25.41 6.94 -3.66
CA ARG A 581 24.52 5.78 -3.69
C ARG A 581 23.78 5.62 -2.36
N ASN A 582 22.53 5.18 -2.43
CA ASN A 582 21.77 4.64 -1.31
C ASN A 582 20.62 3.75 -1.84
N ASN A 583 19.68 3.36 -0.99
CA ASN A 583 18.47 2.64 -1.36
C ASN A 583 17.20 3.45 -1.08
N THR A 584 16.16 3.15 -1.83
CA THR A 584 14.81 3.70 -1.62
C THR A 584 13.74 2.64 -1.88
N LEU A 585 12.49 2.99 -1.53
CA LEU A 585 11.30 2.24 -1.85
C LEU A 585 10.66 2.81 -3.12
N TYR A 586 10.72 2.03 -4.20
CA TYR A 586 10.00 2.27 -5.44
C TYR A 586 8.59 1.67 -5.33
N ALA A 587 7.57 2.41 -5.76
CA ALA A 587 6.19 1.95 -5.81
C ALA A 587 5.61 2.15 -7.21
N TYR A 588 4.93 1.14 -7.73
CA TYR A 588 4.36 1.15 -9.07
C TYR A 588 2.99 0.46 -9.08
N ILE A 589 2.00 1.17 -9.60
CA ILE A 589 0.64 0.65 -9.84
C ILE A 589 0.51 0.41 -11.35
N PRO A 590 0.40 -0.84 -11.83
CA PRO A 590 0.33 -1.12 -13.27
C PRO A 590 -1.03 -0.85 -13.90
N SER A 591 -2.06 -0.51 -13.12
CA SER A 591 -3.39 -0.29 -13.70
C SER A 591 -3.39 1.02 -14.46
N SER A 592 -3.67 0.97 -15.76
CA SER A 592 -3.82 2.15 -16.62
C SER A 592 -4.96 3.08 -16.18
N SER A 593 -5.92 2.57 -15.42
CA SER A 593 -7.05 3.35 -14.90
C SER A 593 -6.66 4.30 -13.76
N VAL A 594 -5.70 3.90 -12.92
CA VAL A 594 -5.21 4.68 -11.76
C VAL A 594 -3.90 5.39 -12.11
N ASN A 595 -3.07 4.76 -12.93
CA ASN A 595 -1.74 5.23 -13.31
C ASN A 595 -1.60 5.34 -14.83
N GLN A 596 -2.25 6.34 -15.42
CA GLN A 596 -2.28 6.55 -16.88
C GLN A 596 -0.90 6.81 -17.49
N LEU A 597 0.02 7.33 -16.69
CA LEU A 597 1.39 7.68 -17.12
C LEU A 597 2.38 6.53 -16.89
N SER A 598 1.92 5.39 -16.35
CA SER A 598 2.78 4.31 -15.87
C SER A 598 3.91 4.82 -14.97
N PHE A 599 3.61 5.78 -14.11
CA PHE A 599 4.59 6.44 -13.25
C PHE A 599 4.97 5.55 -12.06
N ALA A 600 6.27 5.37 -11.85
CA ALA A 600 6.85 4.77 -10.66
C ALA A 600 7.29 5.86 -9.67
N GLU A 601 6.78 5.78 -8.45
CA GLU A 601 7.05 6.71 -7.36
C GLU A 601 8.25 6.26 -6.53
N THR A 602 9.02 7.23 -6.02
CA THR A 602 10.03 7.01 -4.97
C THR A 602 9.51 7.57 -3.66
N ARG A 603 9.09 6.71 -2.73
CA ARG A 603 8.31 7.14 -1.54
C ARG A 603 9.16 7.48 -0.31
N GLN A 604 10.42 7.10 -0.27
CA GLN A 604 11.30 7.28 0.90
C GLN A 604 12.71 7.67 0.47
N LEU A 605 12.92 8.96 0.23
CA LEU A 605 14.21 9.44 -0.24
C LEU A 605 15.24 9.47 0.89
N PRO A 606 16.47 9.04 0.62
CA PRO A 606 17.52 9.05 1.62
C PRO A 606 18.01 10.47 1.91
N GLN A 607 18.48 10.72 3.14
CA GLN A 607 19.08 12.01 3.50
C GLN A 607 20.58 12.04 3.23
N LEU A 608 21.26 10.90 3.38
CA LEU A 608 22.70 10.73 3.20
C LEU A 608 22.95 9.63 2.17
N GLY A 609 24.14 9.59 1.58
CA GLY A 609 24.57 8.50 0.72
C GLY A 609 26.08 8.33 0.76
N ALA A 610 26.56 7.22 0.21
CA ALA A 610 27.99 6.96 0.08
C ALA A 610 28.48 7.40 -1.30
N ALA A 611 29.58 8.16 -1.36
CA ALA A 611 30.18 8.58 -2.63
C ALA A 611 30.72 7.39 -3.41
N ILE A 612 30.52 7.39 -4.72
CA ILE A 612 31.05 6.37 -5.64
C ILE A 612 31.87 7.01 -6.77
N PRO A 613 32.94 6.35 -7.24
CA PRO A 613 33.65 6.77 -8.45
C PRO A 613 32.80 6.57 -9.70
N VAL A 614 32.92 7.49 -10.66
CA VAL A 614 32.26 7.41 -11.96
C VAL A 614 33.30 7.62 -13.05
N ASN A 615 33.36 6.68 -14.00
CA ASN A 615 34.22 6.79 -15.17
C ASN A 615 33.63 7.83 -16.15
N PRO A 616 34.42 8.79 -16.66
CA PRO A 616 34.00 9.77 -17.67
C PRO A 616 33.37 9.15 -18.92
N GLU A 617 33.74 7.90 -19.26
CA GLU A 617 33.16 7.17 -20.38
C GLU A 617 31.64 6.95 -20.26
N TRP A 618 31.07 6.95 -19.04
CA TRP A 618 29.61 6.94 -18.85
C TRP A 618 28.93 8.21 -19.38
N PHE A 619 29.62 9.35 -19.29
CA PHE A 619 29.13 10.61 -19.84
C PHE A 619 29.21 10.59 -21.37
N LEU A 620 30.29 10.08 -21.95
CA LEU A 620 30.40 9.90 -23.41
C LEU A 620 29.33 8.94 -23.94
N ALA A 621 29.10 7.82 -23.25
CA ALA A 621 28.05 6.85 -23.60
C ALA A 621 26.64 7.46 -23.51
N THR A 622 26.40 8.34 -22.53
CA THR A 622 25.17 9.12 -22.42
C THR A 622 24.90 9.96 -23.66
N TRP A 623 25.94 10.63 -24.17
CA TRP A 623 25.85 11.43 -25.38
C TRP A 623 25.98 10.62 -26.67
N ALA A 624 26.27 9.31 -26.57
CA ALA A 624 26.57 8.39 -27.67
C ALA A 624 27.66 8.96 -28.60
N VAL A 625 28.76 9.42 -28.02
CA VAL A 625 29.89 10.04 -28.74
C VAL A 625 31.20 9.32 -28.42
N ASP A 626 32.00 9.07 -29.45
CA ASP A 626 33.29 8.41 -29.31
C ASP A 626 34.29 9.32 -28.56
N SER A 627 35.30 8.72 -27.92
CA SER A 627 36.39 9.50 -27.31
C SER A 627 37.11 10.33 -28.37
N GLY A 628 37.23 11.64 -28.15
CA GLY A 628 37.75 12.61 -29.11
C GLY A 628 36.86 12.83 -30.35
N GLY A 629 35.66 12.26 -30.36
CA GLY A 629 34.70 12.38 -31.46
C GLY A 629 33.97 13.73 -31.51
N THR A 630 33.11 13.88 -32.51
CA THR A 630 32.36 15.12 -32.76
C THR A 630 30.87 14.85 -32.87
N ILE A 631 30.06 15.64 -32.17
CA ILE A 631 28.60 15.58 -32.24
C ILE A 631 28.11 16.49 -33.38
N PRO A 632 27.35 15.95 -34.35
CA PRO A 632 26.89 16.74 -35.48
C PRO A 632 25.81 17.75 -35.09
N VAL A 633 25.77 18.89 -35.80
CA VAL A 633 24.83 20.01 -35.57
C VAL A 633 23.35 19.59 -35.64
N ASN A 634 23.04 18.53 -36.37
CA ASN A 634 21.67 18.07 -36.58
C ASN A 634 21.00 17.48 -35.32
N ARG A 635 21.74 17.31 -34.23
CA ARG A 635 21.21 16.79 -32.96
C ARG A 635 20.68 17.89 -32.05
N SER A 636 19.60 17.62 -31.33
CA SER A 636 19.07 18.55 -30.33
C SER A 636 20.06 18.79 -29.18
N THR A 637 20.92 17.83 -28.85
CA THR A 637 22.07 18.07 -27.95
C THR A 637 23.10 19.05 -28.52
N ALA A 638 23.30 19.09 -29.84
CA ALA A 638 24.15 20.11 -30.45
C ALA A 638 23.50 21.50 -30.38
N LEU A 639 22.19 21.58 -30.16
CA LEU A 639 21.50 22.82 -29.81
C LEU A 639 21.92 23.38 -28.44
N ILE A 640 22.39 22.53 -27.52
CA ILE A 640 23.07 23.02 -26.31
C ILE A 640 24.33 23.79 -26.74
N GLY A 641 25.10 23.21 -27.69
CA GLY A 641 26.17 23.89 -28.44
C GLY A 641 25.78 25.25 -29.01
N LEU A 642 24.60 25.34 -29.65
CA LEU A 642 24.03 26.60 -30.16
C LEU A 642 23.77 27.62 -29.04
N THR A 643 23.22 27.22 -27.89
CA THR A 643 23.06 28.12 -26.74
C THR A 643 24.41 28.64 -26.24
N PHE A 644 25.47 27.82 -26.28
CA PHE A 644 26.82 28.23 -25.90
C PHE A 644 27.47 29.20 -26.90
N SER A 645 27.36 28.93 -28.21
CA SER A 645 28.03 29.74 -29.24
C SER A 645 27.29 31.05 -29.57
N GLN A 646 25.98 31.10 -29.30
CA GLN A 646 25.13 32.25 -29.57
C GLN A 646 25.02 33.25 -28.42
N ALA A 647 25.40 32.89 -27.19
CA ALA A 647 25.38 33.82 -26.06
C ALA A 647 26.40 34.95 -26.30
N PRO A 648 25.97 36.14 -26.75
CA PRO A 648 26.88 37.24 -27.03
C PRO A 648 27.33 37.77 -25.68
N GLY A 649 28.61 37.62 -25.35
CA GLY A 649 29.13 38.23 -24.12
C GLY A 649 29.23 37.32 -22.90
N ILE A 650 29.66 36.06 -23.04
CA ILE A 650 30.22 35.34 -21.89
C ILE A 650 31.52 36.02 -21.35
N GLY A 651 31.98 37.09 -22.00
CA GLY A 651 32.94 38.05 -21.47
C GLY A 651 32.43 39.49 -21.33
N THR A 652 31.11 39.73 -21.21
CA THR A 652 30.54 41.07 -20.94
C THR A 652 29.15 40.97 -20.27
N LEU A 653 28.98 41.61 -19.11
CA LEU A 653 27.90 41.55 -18.09
C LEU A 653 26.47 41.75 -18.57
N ALA A 654 26.26 42.03 -19.85
CA ALA A 654 24.97 42.45 -20.38
C ALA A 654 23.93 41.31 -20.47
N VAL A 655 24.27 40.07 -20.16
CA VAL A 655 23.40 38.91 -20.46
C VAL A 655 23.11 38.02 -19.24
N ALA A 656 23.70 38.31 -18.08
CA ALA A 656 23.37 37.63 -16.80
C ALA A 656 21.89 37.81 -16.37
N ASP A 657 21.16 38.72 -17.03
CA ASP A 657 19.72 38.96 -16.84
C ASP A 657 18.83 38.21 -17.86
N THR A 658 19.41 37.38 -18.73
CA THR A 658 18.67 36.61 -19.75
C THR A 658 18.59 35.14 -19.36
N GLY A 659 17.45 34.50 -19.66
CA GLY A 659 17.18 33.09 -19.33
C GLY A 659 18.16 32.07 -19.93
N ASP A 660 19.10 32.46 -20.80
CA ASP A 660 19.92 31.57 -21.62
C ASP A 660 21.01 30.83 -20.83
N PHE A 661 21.64 31.46 -19.82
CA PHE A 661 22.63 30.79 -18.96
C PHE A 661 21.98 29.75 -18.03
N ASN A 662 20.80 30.05 -17.48
CA ASN A 662 20.03 29.11 -16.67
C ASN A 662 19.57 27.89 -17.48
N ILE A 663 19.24 28.09 -18.76
CA ILE A 663 18.92 27.00 -19.68
C ILE A 663 20.13 26.07 -19.78
N LEU A 664 21.31 26.63 -20.03
CA LEU A 664 22.55 25.89 -20.21
C LEU A 664 22.93 25.01 -19.02
N GLN A 665 22.95 25.61 -17.83
CA GLN A 665 23.16 24.93 -16.56
C GLN A 665 22.17 23.78 -16.42
N SER A 666 20.88 24.06 -16.66
CA SER A 666 19.83 23.06 -16.52
C SER A 666 20.02 21.88 -17.48
N LYS A 667 20.55 22.11 -18.69
CA LYS A 667 20.76 21.06 -19.70
C LYS A 667 21.93 20.15 -19.34
N LEU A 668 23.09 20.71 -18.99
CA LEU A 668 24.23 19.88 -18.56
C LEU A 668 23.92 19.10 -17.27
N LEU A 669 23.20 19.71 -16.32
CA LEU A 669 22.75 19.02 -15.11
C LEU A 669 21.77 17.89 -15.43
N GLN A 670 20.85 18.09 -16.39
CA GLN A 670 19.95 17.03 -16.85
C GLN A 670 20.69 15.91 -17.58
N SER A 671 21.72 16.21 -18.38
CA SER A 671 22.58 15.18 -18.97
C SER A 671 23.28 14.33 -17.91
N LEU A 672 23.73 14.95 -16.81
CA LEU A 672 24.27 14.21 -15.66
C LEU A 672 23.22 13.34 -14.98
N GLN A 673 22.01 13.86 -14.76
CA GLN A 673 20.91 13.05 -14.22
C GLN A 673 20.59 11.87 -15.15
N TYR A 674 20.55 12.10 -16.46
CA TYR A 674 20.36 11.05 -17.47
C TYR A 674 21.43 9.98 -17.35
N MET A 675 22.70 10.37 -17.25
CA MET A 675 23.80 9.43 -17.03
C MET A 675 23.57 8.56 -15.79
N LEU A 676 23.20 9.16 -14.65
CA LEU A 676 22.96 8.43 -13.40
C LEU A 676 21.86 7.38 -13.53
N THR A 677 20.79 7.69 -14.27
CA THR A 677 19.71 6.72 -14.46
C THR A 677 20.18 5.43 -15.15
N MET A 678 21.27 5.48 -15.92
CA MET A 678 21.78 4.35 -16.72
C MET A 678 22.92 3.58 -16.06
N LEU A 679 23.49 4.10 -14.96
CA LEU A 679 24.55 3.40 -14.23
C LEU A 679 24.03 2.04 -13.78
N ASP A 680 24.73 0.98 -14.20
CA ASP A 680 24.34 -0.38 -13.91
C ASP A 680 24.88 -0.85 -12.55
N TYR A 681 24.22 -1.86 -12.02
CA TYR A 681 24.62 -2.51 -10.78
C TYR A 681 24.59 -4.02 -10.94
N THR A 682 25.43 -4.68 -10.14
CA THR A 682 25.46 -6.13 -10.05
C THR A 682 24.85 -6.60 -8.74
N VAL A 683 24.25 -7.79 -8.81
CA VAL A 683 23.63 -8.45 -7.67
C VAL A 683 24.30 -9.78 -7.41
N ASP A 684 24.59 -10.05 -6.14
CA ASP A 684 24.91 -11.38 -5.66
C ASP A 684 23.61 -12.18 -5.46
N ALA A 685 23.72 -13.51 -5.46
CA ALA A 685 22.59 -14.41 -5.22
C ALA A 685 21.88 -14.09 -3.89
N ALA A 686 20.56 -14.25 -3.86
CA ALA A 686 19.74 -13.92 -2.71
C ALA A 686 20.27 -14.58 -1.41
N PRO A 687 20.55 -13.81 -0.35
CA PRO A 687 21.09 -14.35 0.89
C PRO A 687 20.08 -15.26 1.58
N LYS A 688 20.55 -16.37 2.18
CA LYS A 688 19.70 -17.33 2.91
C LYS A 688 19.07 -16.75 4.18
N ALA A 689 19.59 -15.64 4.70
CA ALA A 689 19.05 -14.92 5.83
C ALA A 689 19.16 -13.40 5.57
N ILE A 690 18.07 -12.66 5.82
CA ILE A 690 18.04 -11.20 5.67
C ILE A 690 18.69 -10.60 6.91
N ASP A 691 19.97 -10.25 6.81
CA ASP A 691 20.60 -9.40 7.81
C ASP A 691 20.31 -7.93 7.48
N LYS A 692 19.30 -7.36 8.15
CA LYS A 692 18.93 -5.94 8.00
C LYS A 692 20.00 -4.97 8.55
N SER A 693 21.05 -5.48 9.19
CA SER A 693 22.12 -4.65 9.77
C SER A 693 23.28 -4.36 8.81
N ALA A 694 23.40 -5.10 7.68
CA ALA A 694 24.45 -4.88 6.69
C ALA A 694 24.11 -3.71 5.76
N MET A 695 24.31 -2.47 6.24
CA MET A 695 24.04 -1.23 5.48
C MET A 695 24.83 -1.11 4.17
N ASP A 696 25.99 -1.76 4.04
CA ASP A 696 26.87 -1.60 2.86
C ASP A 696 26.40 -2.35 1.62
N ARG A 697 25.59 -3.42 1.79
CA ARG A 697 25.10 -4.28 0.70
C ARG A 697 23.64 -4.63 0.93
N PRO A 698 22.71 -3.69 0.73
CA PRO A 698 21.32 -3.91 1.03
C PRO A 698 20.69 -4.94 0.08
N PRO A 699 19.75 -5.78 0.56
CA PRO A 699 18.98 -6.68 -0.29
C PRO A 699 18.03 -5.91 -1.19
N ILE A 700 17.80 -6.43 -2.38
CA ILE A 700 16.74 -5.96 -3.27
C ILE A 700 15.50 -6.78 -2.95
N ILE A 701 14.48 -6.12 -2.41
CA ILE A 701 13.26 -6.76 -1.93
C ILE A 701 12.12 -6.38 -2.85
N PHE A 702 11.43 -7.39 -3.35
CA PHE A 702 10.19 -7.25 -4.10
C PHE A 702 9.02 -7.67 -3.22
N LYS A 703 7.98 -6.83 -3.18
CA LYS A 703 6.75 -7.08 -2.44
C LYS A 703 5.58 -6.51 -3.21
N THR A 704 4.48 -7.25 -3.27
CA THR A 704 3.25 -6.79 -3.92
C THR A 704 2.12 -6.79 -2.92
N ARG A 705 1.33 -5.71 -2.92
CA ARG A 705 0.02 -5.70 -2.29
C ARG A 705 -1.04 -5.78 -3.37
N TYR A 706 -2.05 -6.61 -3.16
CA TYR A 706 -3.17 -6.76 -4.10
C TYR A 706 -4.49 -6.71 -3.37
N TYR A 707 -5.48 -6.16 -4.05
CA TYR A 707 -6.84 -5.99 -3.55
C TYR A 707 -7.72 -7.09 -4.11
N THR A 708 -8.43 -7.84 -3.26
CA THR A 708 -9.28 -8.96 -3.71
C THR A 708 -10.48 -9.18 -2.78
N TRP A 709 -11.49 -9.89 -3.27
CA TRP A 709 -12.60 -10.37 -2.44
C TRP A 709 -12.19 -11.64 -1.69
N THR A 710 -12.39 -11.64 -0.37
CA THR A 710 -11.97 -12.75 0.49
C THR A 710 -12.85 -12.85 1.73
N TYR A 711 -13.01 -14.08 2.22
CA TYR A 711 -13.55 -14.36 3.55
C TYR A 711 -12.40 -14.35 4.55
N SER A 712 -12.41 -13.46 5.54
CA SER A 712 -11.28 -13.32 6.45
C SER A 712 -11.63 -12.97 7.89
N MET A 713 -10.82 -13.51 8.79
CA MET A 713 -10.83 -13.20 10.22
C MET A 713 -9.96 -11.99 10.60
N SER A 714 -9.54 -11.16 9.63
CA SER A 714 -8.64 -10.03 9.85
C SER A 714 -9.24 -8.99 10.80
N SER A 715 -10.54 -8.70 10.68
CA SER A 715 -11.23 -7.68 11.47
C SER A 715 -11.60 -8.13 12.89
N ARG A 716 -11.66 -7.18 13.83
CA ARG A 716 -12.16 -7.46 15.21
C ARG A 716 -13.62 -7.93 15.19
N THR A 717 -14.42 -7.39 14.27
CA THR A 717 -15.84 -7.73 14.11
C THR A 717 -16.03 -9.16 13.63
N SER A 718 -15.22 -9.64 12.66
CA SER A 718 -15.30 -11.03 12.19
C SER A 718 -14.87 -12.03 13.27
N LYS A 719 -13.85 -11.72 14.08
CA LYS A 719 -13.47 -12.53 15.25
C LYS A 719 -14.61 -12.66 16.27
N PHE A 720 -15.28 -11.54 16.57
CA PHE A 720 -16.44 -11.53 17.45
C PHE A 720 -17.62 -12.31 16.86
N ALA A 721 -17.88 -12.16 15.57
CA ALA A 721 -18.91 -12.90 14.85
C ALA A 721 -18.67 -14.43 14.88
N ALA A 722 -17.42 -14.88 14.69
CA ALA A 722 -17.09 -16.29 14.82
C ALA A 722 -17.29 -16.82 16.24
N ALA A 723 -16.96 -16.05 17.28
CA ALA A 723 -17.24 -16.44 18.67
C ALA A 723 -18.74 -16.63 18.92
N ILE A 724 -19.59 -15.74 18.39
CA ILE A 724 -21.05 -15.87 18.46
C ILE A 724 -21.53 -17.11 17.71
N ALA A 725 -21.01 -17.35 16.50
CA ALA A 725 -21.36 -18.54 15.71
C ALA A 725 -20.97 -19.83 16.44
N ILE A 726 -19.80 -19.89 17.07
CA ILE A 726 -19.35 -21.03 17.88
C ILE A 726 -20.27 -21.25 19.09
N MET A 727 -20.67 -20.19 19.79
CA MET A 727 -21.66 -20.31 20.87
C MET A 727 -23.03 -20.79 20.36
N GLY A 728 -23.45 -20.34 19.16
CA GLY A 728 -24.64 -20.84 18.49
C GLY A 728 -24.55 -22.33 18.15
N MET A 729 -23.40 -22.81 17.69
CA MET A 729 -23.16 -24.25 17.46
C MET A 729 -23.29 -25.06 18.75
N ILE A 730 -22.74 -24.56 19.86
CA ILE A 730 -22.89 -25.22 21.17
C ILE A 730 -24.37 -25.34 21.55
N ILE A 731 -25.17 -24.29 21.33
CA ILE A 731 -26.62 -24.35 21.59
C ILE A 731 -27.28 -25.37 20.66
N ALA A 732 -27.02 -25.36 19.35
CA ALA A 732 -27.63 -26.31 18.42
C ALA A 732 -27.31 -27.78 18.76
N ILE A 733 -26.05 -28.06 19.17
CA ILE A 733 -25.65 -29.37 19.67
C ILE A 733 -26.38 -29.70 20.97
N ALA A 734 -26.41 -28.76 21.94
CA ALA A 734 -27.13 -28.95 23.19
C ALA A 734 -28.61 -29.25 22.95
N THR A 735 -29.28 -28.50 22.07
CA THR A 735 -30.68 -28.72 21.66
C THR A 735 -30.90 -30.12 21.13
N THR A 736 -29.98 -30.62 20.30
CA THR A 736 -30.05 -31.97 19.74
C THR A 736 -29.96 -33.02 20.86
N VAL A 737 -29.03 -32.84 21.81
CA VAL A 737 -28.88 -33.72 22.97
C VAL A 737 -30.11 -33.65 23.90
N PHE A 738 -30.58 -32.46 24.23
CA PHE A 738 -31.76 -32.26 25.09
C PHE A 738 -33.02 -32.84 24.46
N ALA A 739 -33.24 -32.66 23.16
CA ALA A 739 -34.34 -33.28 22.44
C ALA A 739 -34.24 -34.81 22.39
N GLY A 740 -33.03 -35.37 22.42
CA GLY A 740 -32.80 -36.82 22.47
C GLY A 740 -33.01 -37.44 23.85
N VAL A 741 -32.75 -36.67 24.92
CA VAL A 741 -32.91 -37.12 26.32
C VAL A 741 -34.33 -36.87 26.82
N ASP A 742 -34.97 -35.77 26.45
CA ASP A 742 -36.31 -35.38 26.91
C ASP A 742 -37.39 -35.92 25.95
N THR A 743 -37.54 -37.25 25.92
CA THR A 743 -38.53 -37.92 25.05
C THR A 743 -39.92 -38.04 25.66
N GLU A 744 -40.11 -37.56 26.89
CA GLU A 744 -41.33 -37.72 27.69
C GLU A 744 -42.33 -36.56 27.50
N HIS A 745 -41.86 -35.38 27.04
CA HIS A 745 -42.68 -34.18 26.91
C HIS A 745 -42.81 -33.74 25.44
N PRO A 746 -43.90 -34.07 24.73
CA PRO A 746 -44.12 -33.59 23.38
C PRO A 746 -44.30 -32.06 23.37
N TYR A 747 -43.83 -31.38 22.32
CA TYR A 747 -44.04 -29.95 22.17
C TYR A 747 -45.53 -29.61 22.10
N ARG A 748 -45.96 -28.72 22.99
CA ARG A 748 -47.32 -28.20 23.09
C ARG A 748 -47.34 -26.76 22.62
N SER A 749 -48.39 -26.38 21.90
CA SER A 749 -48.54 -24.99 21.44
C SER A 749 -48.78 -24.06 22.64
N LEU A 750 -48.48 -22.77 22.48
CA LEU A 750 -48.78 -21.76 23.50
C LEU A 750 -50.28 -21.77 23.85
N THR A 751 -51.14 -22.01 22.86
CA THR A 751 -52.58 -22.17 23.06
C THR A 751 -52.91 -23.37 23.93
N ASP A 752 -52.25 -24.52 23.74
CA ASP A 752 -52.47 -25.70 24.59
C ASP A 752 -52.01 -25.45 26.03
N ILE A 753 -50.91 -24.71 26.21
CA ILE A 753 -50.37 -24.33 27.52
C ILE A 753 -51.34 -23.38 28.23
N VAL A 754 -51.89 -22.40 27.50
CA VAL A 754 -52.88 -21.43 28.02
C VAL A 754 -54.21 -22.10 28.30
N ILE A 755 -54.71 -22.96 27.41
CA ILE A 755 -55.94 -23.75 27.62
C ILE A 755 -55.76 -24.64 28.86
N SER A 756 -54.64 -25.34 28.97
CA SER A 756 -54.34 -26.15 30.17
C SER A 756 -54.25 -25.30 31.43
N ALA A 757 -53.75 -24.06 31.34
CA ALA A 757 -53.63 -23.16 32.48
C ALA A 757 -54.98 -22.54 32.88
N LEU A 758 -55.90 -22.36 31.93
CA LEU A 758 -57.28 -21.94 32.17
C LEU A 758 -58.14 -23.09 32.72
N GLU A 759 -57.84 -24.32 32.35
CA GLU A 759 -58.46 -25.54 32.89
C GLU A 759 -57.96 -25.90 34.30
N HIS A 760 -56.86 -25.29 34.75
CA HIS A 760 -56.33 -25.52 36.09
C HIS A 760 -57.28 -24.95 37.15
N ILE A 761 -57.87 -25.84 37.95
CA ILE A 761 -58.68 -25.45 39.11
C ILE A 761 -57.74 -25.36 40.31
N PRO A 762 -57.48 -24.15 40.85
CA PRO A 762 -56.53 -23.96 41.93
C PRO A 762 -56.98 -24.66 43.21
N ASP A 763 -56.14 -25.53 43.78
CA ASP A 763 -56.38 -26.14 45.09
C ASP A 763 -56.06 -25.11 46.19
N ARG A 764 -57.12 -24.51 46.74
CA ARG A 764 -57.09 -23.51 47.81
C ARG A 764 -56.33 -23.96 49.06
N SER A 765 -56.10 -25.26 49.27
CA SER A 765 -55.37 -25.75 50.45
C SER A 765 -53.88 -25.90 50.23
N ARG A 766 -53.44 -26.05 48.98
CA ARG A 766 -52.04 -26.34 48.59
C ARG A 766 -51.35 -25.17 47.89
N GLU A 767 -52.10 -24.39 47.12
CA GLU A 767 -51.56 -23.38 46.21
C GLU A 767 -51.70 -21.96 46.76
N PHE A 768 -52.69 -21.74 47.63
CA PHE A 768 -53.04 -20.43 48.19
C PHE A 768 -53.33 -20.61 49.68
N GLY A 769 -52.36 -20.39 50.57
CA GLY A 769 -52.64 -20.41 52.02
C GLY A 769 -53.81 -19.48 52.39
N ASP A 770 -54.44 -19.70 53.56
CA ASP A 770 -55.76 -19.19 54.01
C ASP A 770 -56.01 -17.64 54.02
N GLY A 771 -55.27 -16.82 53.27
CA GLY A 771 -55.46 -15.36 53.15
C GLY A 771 -55.70 -14.86 51.73
N GLU A 772 -56.41 -13.73 51.59
CA GLU A 772 -56.54 -13.00 50.32
C GLU A 772 -55.17 -12.46 49.87
N MET A 773 -54.58 -13.10 48.87
CA MET A 773 -53.29 -12.69 48.31
C MET A 773 -53.42 -11.58 47.27
N THR A 774 -52.43 -10.69 47.27
CA THR A 774 -52.26 -9.69 46.22
C THR A 774 -51.81 -10.35 44.90
N ARG A 775 -52.12 -9.72 43.75
CA ARG A 775 -51.73 -10.19 42.40
C ARG A 775 -50.23 -10.52 42.25
N GLN A 776 -49.37 -9.97 43.11
CA GLN A 776 -47.93 -10.20 43.12
C GLN A 776 -47.52 -11.53 43.78
N GLU A 777 -48.33 -12.07 44.68
CA GLU A 777 -48.02 -13.32 45.39
C GLU A 777 -48.51 -14.54 44.59
N ALA A 778 -49.64 -14.42 43.89
CA ALA A 778 -50.12 -15.43 42.93
C ALA A 778 -49.12 -15.69 41.78
N ALA A 779 -48.36 -14.68 41.36
CA ALA A 779 -47.33 -14.83 40.32
C ALA A 779 -46.06 -15.58 40.79
N ARG A 780 -45.92 -15.83 42.10
CA ARG A 780 -44.75 -16.50 42.70
C ARG A 780 -44.96 -17.99 42.97
N VAL A 781 -46.17 -18.50 42.75
CA VAL A 781 -46.49 -19.93 42.93
C VAL A 781 -45.76 -20.73 41.85
N SER A 782 -45.00 -21.74 42.28
CA SER A 782 -44.34 -22.69 41.38
C SER A 782 -45.31 -23.81 41.02
N TYR A 783 -45.41 -24.11 39.72
CA TYR A 783 -46.24 -25.18 39.23
C TYR A 783 -45.37 -26.29 38.66
N LYS A 784 -45.61 -27.52 39.11
CA LYS A 784 -45.12 -28.73 38.46
C LYS A 784 -46.05 -29.04 37.29
N VAL A 785 -45.48 -29.28 36.11
CA VAL A 785 -46.23 -29.60 34.91
C VAL A 785 -46.08 -31.09 34.64
N VAL A 786 -47.21 -31.81 34.60
CA VAL A 786 -47.26 -33.24 34.31
C VAL A 786 -48.12 -33.44 33.06
N SER A 787 -47.73 -34.33 32.15
CA SER A 787 -48.58 -34.69 31.02
C SER A 787 -49.83 -35.43 31.52
N SER A 788 -51.02 -35.00 31.08
CA SER A 788 -52.28 -35.62 31.48
C SER A 788 -53.17 -35.82 30.26
N GLU A 789 -53.48 -37.07 29.96
CA GLU A 789 -54.26 -37.46 28.77
C GLU A 789 -55.77 -37.16 28.91
N SER A 790 -56.23 -36.79 30.11
CA SER A 790 -57.64 -36.50 30.42
C SER A 790 -58.08 -35.04 30.25
N LEU A 791 -57.14 -34.11 29.99
CA LEU A 791 -57.39 -32.68 29.88
C LEU A 791 -57.30 -32.23 28.41
N VAL A 792 -58.10 -31.24 27.99
CA VAL A 792 -58.21 -30.83 26.58
C VAL A 792 -56.89 -30.24 26.09
N GLY A 793 -56.16 -29.53 26.96
CA GLY A 793 -54.82 -29.03 26.66
C GLY A 793 -53.66 -30.02 26.90
N GLY A 794 -53.94 -31.22 27.44
CA GLY A 794 -52.97 -32.31 27.58
C GLY A 794 -51.87 -32.11 28.65
N LEU A 795 -51.95 -31.05 29.46
CA LEU A 795 -51.04 -30.75 30.57
C LEU A 795 -51.85 -30.54 31.86
N ARG A 796 -51.34 -31.05 32.97
CA ARG A 796 -51.85 -30.79 34.32
C ARG A 796 -50.84 -29.95 35.08
N TYR A 797 -51.30 -28.86 35.68
CA TYR A 797 -50.51 -28.08 36.62
C TYR A 797 -50.78 -28.59 38.04
N GLU A 798 -49.73 -28.78 38.82
CA GLU A 798 -49.81 -29.12 40.23
C GLU A 798 -49.00 -28.06 41.00
N GLY A 799 -49.66 -27.26 41.83
CA GLY A 799 -48.93 -26.33 42.70
C GLY A 799 -48.03 -27.09 43.68
N VAL A 800 -46.79 -26.63 43.80
CA VAL A 800 -45.78 -27.29 44.65
C VAL A 800 -45.97 -26.86 46.10
N ASP A 801 -46.25 -27.84 46.95
CA ASP A 801 -46.49 -27.73 48.39
C ASP A 801 -45.34 -26.97 49.08
N THR A 802 -45.56 -25.71 49.47
CA THR A 802 -44.59 -24.98 50.32
C THR A 802 -44.56 -25.53 51.75
N ALA A 803 -45.55 -26.35 52.13
CA ALA A 803 -45.72 -26.91 53.46
C ALA A 803 -45.01 -28.25 53.72
N LYS A 804 -44.55 -28.99 52.68
CA LYS A 804 -43.84 -30.28 52.86
C LYS A 804 -42.33 -30.17 53.13
N LEU A 805 -41.76 -28.97 53.11
CA LEU A 805 -40.37 -28.70 53.50
C LEU A 805 -40.20 -28.47 55.03
N VAL A 806 -41.25 -28.71 55.83
CA VAL A 806 -41.26 -28.55 57.30
C VAL A 806 -41.54 -29.89 58.02
N ARG A 807 -40.96 -31.00 57.55
CA ARG A 807 -40.75 -32.18 58.41
C ARG A 807 -39.40 -32.82 58.18
#